data_AF-A0A258F605-F1
#
_entry.id   AF-A0A258F605-F1
#
_cell.length_a   1.000
_cell.length_b   1.000
_cell.length_c   1.000
_cell.angle_alpha   90.00
_cell.angle_beta   90.00
_cell.angle_gamma   90.00
#
_symmetry.space_group_name_H-M   'P 1'
#
loop_
_entity.id
_entity.type
_entity.pdbx_description
1 polymer ?
#
loop_
_entity_poly.entity_id
_entity_poly.type
_entity_poly.pdbx_seq_one_letter_code
_entity_poly.pdbx_strand_id
1 'polypeptide(L)'
;MLRKYSFIIIFGVIIFFNSCKSSTEVDPVSIGFSQCINQDIWRMSMNHEMTVEASLHPRVKLTIYNANRKVKKQIQDIEKMIQDKKDIIIVSPFESDSIVPVIEKAVLKGIPVIVVDRKVNTSNYTAHIGADNIEVGRIAAKHIVSLSKGNANVVEIKGNSSTSPGYERNLGFRQILDKYPGVKVVTMEAKRDELVLDDFLKILNNFPNINYIYAYNDEIAYQTWMVLKKRGLEKSIKIIGVDGLNGPNGGLQLVQEGILEATVLYPTGAAEAIKLALKIANKEIVPKNNKLNTILIDSLNANIISNQFDRITIQQSDIEQQQKVIKNQEKKYVSQNNLLKLLTFLLVIVLGLAIYSIYSRIMISRKKQELEETNKKIKHQRNEIKKFSNELKQSNEARLNFFTGLSHEFKTPLTLILSSVESLESEFKNKGIAINKEINLMYNNSRRLLRLINQLLDYRKTEDQKFTLRASQTNLLDFSKGIVSDFDREAKKKNIEFSLTTNNENLEVYIDRNLMDKVYFNLLSNAFKFTPENGKISISIKEDRENNVVHIHFKDSGIGIPEKEIDQVFNAFYQGSNNYRNSSGIGLHLSKSFIDLHKGSIEVVSKNGAEFIITLPLGKEHLDEKSIVKEAALDYVHQSDYLDSEVIQKKEPQHNEDRYSILYIEDNKDLLDFVSNKFSTEYTFFTSDGTNAVEYALELIPDIIICDLNLPELNGFQICEKLKKDLRTSHIPTIILTSSDDQDSYLQALDSGADVFLTKPFNLKVLAQSIKALLFNREKLRYYYTNNIINIEEGTFGVTEQDFLKKLNELIEKNLDNSAYTVEDLAKNLAISRVQLYRKVKAILGISISDHINNIRLEKSKEFLKKSDLTISEIAYAVGFSTPNYFSTSFKNKFGISPKEYKIK
;
A
#
# COMPACT_ATOMS: atom_id res chain seq x y z
N MET A 1 28.73 -8.04 -12.53
CA MET A 1 29.52 -9.25 -12.86
C MET A 1 28.76 -10.57 -12.67
N LEU A 2 28.00 -10.79 -11.58
CA LEU A 2 27.29 -12.07 -11.34
C LEU A 2 26.30 -12.50 -12.45
N ARG A 3 25.68 -11.54 -13.16
CA ARG A 3 24.74 -11.85 -14.26
C ARG A 3 25.41 -12.50 -15.48
N LYS A 4 26.70 -12.22 -15.72
CA LYS A 4 27.49 -12.85 -16.80
C LYS A 4 27.91 -14.29 -16.43
N TYR A 5 28.28 -14.54 -15.17
CA TYR A 5 28.67 -15.89 -14.73
C TYR A 5 27.49 -16.87 -14.66
N SER A 6 26.30 -16.40 -14.28
CA SER A 6 25.09 -17.24 -14.29
C SER A 6 24.71 -17.70 -15.70
N PHE A 7 24.88 -16.82 -16.70
CA PHE A 7 24.63 -17.14 -18.11
C PHE A 7 25.64 -18.16 -18.66
N ILE A 8 26.92 -18.04 -18.28
CA ILE A 8 27.99 -18.95 -18.73
C ILE A 8 27.80 -20.36 -18.13
N ILE A 9 27.34 -20.46 -16.88
CA ILE A 9 27.08 -21.76 -16.23
C ILE A 9 25.86 -22.45 -16.87
N ILE A 10 24.78 -21.70 -17.15
CA ILE A 10 23.60 -22.25 -17.85
C ILE A 10 23.97 -22.70 -19.27
N PHE A 11 24.80 -21.94 -19.98
CA PHE A 11 25.25 -22.29 -21.33
C PHE A 11 26.18 -23.52 -21.34
N GLY A 12 27.06 -23.65 -20.33
CA GLY A 12 27.94 -24.81 -20.16
C GLY A 12 27.18 -26.12 -19.90
N VAL A 13 26.07 -26.07 -19.15
CA VAL A 13 25.22 -27.24 -18.89
C VAL A 13 24.45 -27.66 -20.15
N ILE A 14 23.99 -26.72 -20.98
CA ILE A 14 23.28 -27.02 -22.24
C ILE A 14 24.21 -27.68 -23.28
N ILE A 15 25.50 -27.32 -23.29
CA ILE A 15 26.50 -27.93 -24.19
C ILE A 15 26.81 -29.37 -23.78
N PHE A 16 26.86 -29.67 -22.48
CA PHE A 16 27.10 -31.04 -21.99
C PHE A 16 25.95 -32.02 -22.29
N PHE A 17 24.70 -31.54 -22.42
CA PHE A 17 23.55 -32.39 -22.76
C PHE A 17 23.40 -32.70 -24.26
N ASN A 18 24.04 -31.95 -25.16
CA ASN A 18 23.88 -32.15 -26.61
C ASN A 18 25.03 -32.94 -27.27
N SER A 19 26.14 -33.17 -26.57
CA SER A 19 27.29 -33.87 -27.14
C SER A 19 27.22 -35.38 -26.90
N CYS A 20 26.19 -36.05 -27.46
CA CYS A 20 26.20 -37.50 -27.69
C CYS A 20 24.99 -37.91 -28.56
N LYS A 21 25.06 -37.59 -29.85
CA LYS A 21 24.28 -38.27 -30.89
C LYS A 21 25.20 -38.59 -32.07
N SER A 22 25.84 -39.74 -32.00
CA SER A 22 26.40 -40.40 -33.17
C SER A 22 26.05 -41.88 -33.11
N SER A 23 24.84 -42.21 -33.53
CA SER A 23 24.54 -43.55 -34.02
C SER A 23 24.38 -43.41 -35.53
N THR A 24 25.37 -43.89 -36.27
CA THR A 24 25.27 -44.12 -37.72
C THR A 24 24.21 -45.19 -37.94
N GLU A 25 22.95 -44.78 -38.12
CA GLU A 25 21.89 -45.66 -38.61
C GLU A 25 22.21 -46.00 -40.06
N VAL A 26 22.44 -47.29 -40.33
CA VAL A 26 22.65 -47.79 -41.68
C VAL A 26 21.27 -48.06 -42.28
N ASP A 27 20.99 -47.46 -43.43
CA ASP A 27 19.65 -47.49 -44.04
C ASP A 27 19.11 -48.92 -44.24
N PRO A 28 17.81 -49.15 -43.99
CA PRO A 28 17.18 -50.44 -44.18
C PRO A 28 17.05 -50.78 -45.68
N VAL A 29 17.34 -52.03 -46.04
CA VAL A 29 17.21 -52.59 -47.39
C VAL A 29 15.85 -53.28 -47.51
N SER A 30 14.96 -52.77 -48.36
CA SER A 30 13.65 -53.36 -48.62
C SER A 30 13.70 -54.36 -49.78
N ILE A 31 13.40 -55.63 -49.46
CA ILE A 31 13.38 -56.74 -50.43
C ILE A 31 11.93 -57.17 -50.65
N GLY A 32 11.49 -57.21 -51.90
CA GLY A 32 10.20 -57.81 -52.29
C GLY A 32 10.42 -59.21 -52.88
N PHE A 33 9.68 -60.22 -52.42
CA PHE A 33 9.72 -61.56 -52.99
C PHE A 33 8.37 -61.94 -53.61
N SER A 34 8.34 -62.25 -54.90
CA SER A 34 7.15 -62.72 -55.63
C SER A 34 7.20 -64.25 -55.78
N GLN A 35 6.42 -64.93 -54.94
CA GLN A 35 6.29 -66.39 -54.93
C GLN A 35 5.15 -66.84 -55.87
N CYS A 36 5.36 -67.92 -56.63
CA CYS A 36 4.36 -68.43 -57.58
C CYS A 36 3.20 -69.21 -56.92
N ILE A 37 3.52 -69.99 -55.88
CA ILE A 37 2.60 -70.92 -55.19
C ILE A 37 2.97 -70.96 -53.69
N ASN A 38 1.99 -71.17 -52.80
CA ASN A 38 2.23 -71.27 -51.35
C ASN A 38 1.39 -72.40 -50.71
N GLN A 39 1.17 -73.48 -51.46
CA GLN A 39 0.37 -74.62 -50.99
C GLN A 39 1.20 -75.91 -50.95
N ASP A 40 2.30 -75.96 -51.68
CA ASP A 40 3.27 -77.05 -51.67
C ASP A 40 4.32 -76.83 -50.57
N ILE A 41 4.69 -77.94 -49.92
CA ILE A 41 5.58 -77.98 -48.74
C ILE A 41 6.94 -77.32 -49.07
N TRP A 42 7.44 -77.53 -50.29
CA TRP A 42 8.70 -76.96 -50.75
C TRP A 42 8.69 -75.44 -50.78
N ARG A 43 7.61 -74.81 -51.24
CA ARG A 43 7.48 -73.34 -51.27
C ARG A 43 7.22 -72.76 -49.89
N MET A 44 6.52 -73.49 -49.04
CA MET A 44 6.37 -73.10 -47.64
C MET A 44 7.72 -73.10 -46.92
N SER A 45 8.57 -74.11 -47.15
CA SER A 45 9.95 -74.16 -46.63
C SER A 45 10.76 -72.98 -47.17
N MET A 46 10.70 -72.71 -48.47
CA MET A 46 11.38 -71.58 -49.09
C MET A 46 10.97 -70.22 -48.48
N ASN A 47 9.67 -69.99 -48.27
CA ASN A 47 9.17 -68.76 -47.66
C ASN A 47 9.61 -68.62 -46.20
N HIS A 48 9.59 -69.73 -45.45
CA HIS A 48 10.03 -69.77 -44.07
C HIS A 48 11.53 -69.48 -43.96
N GLU A 49 12.36 -70.17 -44.73
CA GLU A 49 13.81 -69.97 -44.76
C GLU A 49 14.20 -68.54 -45.17
N MET A 50 13.51 -67.92 -46.14
CA MET A 50 13.75 -66.51 -46.48
C MET A 50 13.42 -65.58 -45.32
N THR A 51 12.34 -65.86 -44.59
CA THR A 51 11.93 -65.05 -43.42
C THR A 51 12.94 -65.17 -42.29
N VAL A 52 13.43 -66.39 -42.03
CA VAL A 52 14.47 -66.66 -41.04
C VAL A 52 15.77 -65.97 -41.43
N GLU A 53 16.27 -66.15 -42.66
CA GLU A 53 17.50 -65.48 -43.07
C GLU A 53 17.36 -63.95 -43.02
N ALA A 54 16.23 -63.38 -43.45
CA ALA A 54 15.98 -61.94 -43.33
C ALA A 54 15.99 -61.45 -41.87
N SER A 55 15.53 -62.26 -40.90
CA SER A 55 15.52 -61.88 -39.48
C SER A 55 16.93 -61.84 -38.88
N LEU A 56 17.88 -62.59 -39.44
CA LEU A 56 19.30 -62.55 -39.06
C LEU A 56 20.00 -61.23 -39.45
N HIS A 57 19.40 -60.46 -40.37
CA HIS A 57 19.97 -59.20 -40.87
C HIS A 57 19.07 -58.02 -40.48
N PRO A 58 19.41 -57.26 -39.41
CA PRO A 58 18.55 -56.18 -38.89
C PRO A 58 18.17 -55.09 -39.89
N ARG A 59 18.96 -54.91 -40.96
CA ARG A 59 18.66 -53.93 -42.02
C ARG A 59 17.65 -54.45 -43.05
N VAL A 60 17.37 -55.75 -43.12
CA VAL A 60 16.52 -56.32 -44.18
C VAL A 60 15.05 -56.20 -43.82
N LYS A 61 14.27 -55.63 -44.72
CA LYS A 61 12.81 -55.62 -44.67
C LYS A 61 12.24 -56.43 -45.82
N LEU A 62 12.02 -57.72 -45.58
CA LEU A 62 11.44 -58.65 -46.53
C LEU A 62 9.91 -58.50 -46.60
N THR A 63 9.34 -58.55 -47.80
CA THR A 63 7.90 -58.62 -48.04
C THR A 63 7.62 -59.73 -49.06
N ILE A 64 6.90 -60.77 -48.65
CA ILE A 64 6.56 -61.91 -49.51
C ILE A 64 5.15 -61.73 -50.08
N TYR A 65 5.03 -61.85 -51.40
CA TYR A 65 3.79 -61.79 -52.17
C TYR A 65 3.55 -63.17 -52.80
N ASN A 66 2.30 -63.56 -52.93
CA ASN A 66 1.94 -64.90 -53.38
C ASN A 66 0.91 -64.84 -54.50
N ALA A 67 1.31 -65.35 -55.67
CA ALA A 67 0.52 -65.34 -56.89
C ALA A 67 -0.62 -66.37 -56.93
N ASN A 68 -0.67 -67.35 -56.01
CA ASN A 68 -1.69 -68.41 -55.97
C ASN A 68 -1.93 -69.08 -57.33
N ARG A 69 -0.86 -69.48 -58.03
CA ARG A 69 -0.92 -70.11 -59.37
C ARG A 69 -1.57 -69.24 -60.46
N LYS A 70 -1.58 -67.91 -60.31
CA LYS A 70 -2.14 -66.97 -61.31
C LYS A 70 -1.08 -66.02 -61.84
N VAL A 71 -0.72 -66.17 -63.11
CA VAL A 71 0.24 -65.30 -63.83
C VAL A 71 -0.12 -63.81 -63.69
N LYS A 72 -1.39 -63.45 -63.93
CA LYS A 72 -1.86 -62.05 -63.81
C LYS A 72 -1.59 -61.46 -62.42
N LYS A 73 -1.76 -62.26 -61.36
CA LYS A 73 -1.49 -61.82 -59.99
C LYS A 73 0.01 -61.66 -59.75
N GLN A 74 0.82 -62.58 -60.28
CA GLN A 74 2.28 -62.48 -60.18
C GLN A 74 2.83 -61.20 -60.83
N ILE A 75 2.28 -60.84 -61.99
CA ILE A 75 2.61 -59.57 -62.65
C ILE A 75 2.22 -58.38 -61.77
N GLN A 76 1.00 -58.37 -61.22
CA GLN A 76 0.55 -57.31 -60.31
C GLN A 76 1.42 -57.18 -59.06
N ASP A 77 1.87 -58.30 -58.48
CA ASP A 77 2.75 -58.31 -57.31
C ASP A 77 4.10 -57.64 -57.63
N ILE A 78 4.70 -57.96 -58.78
CA ILE A 78 5.96 -57.35 -59.23
C ILE A 78 5.75 -55.86 -59.57
N GLU A 79 4.66 -55.50 -60.26
CA GLU A 79 4.35 -54.09 -60.55
C GLU A 79 4.18 -53.25 -59.28
N LYS A 80 3.55 -53.83 -58.25
CA LYS A 80 3.42 -53.19 -56.95
C LYS A 80 4.79 -53.00 -56.27
N MET A 81 5.69 -53.98 -56.33
CA MET A 81 7.06 -53.81 -55.80
C MET A 81 7.84 -52.71 -56.53
N ILE A 82 7.65 -52.60 -57.85
CA ILE A 82 8.24 -51.52 -58.65
C ILE A 82 7.68 -50.15 -58.21
N GLN A 83 6.36 -50.06 -57.98
CA GLN A 83 5.71 -48.84 -57.50
C GLN A 83 6.16 -48.45 -56.09
N ASP A 84 6.29 -49.45 -55.20
CA ASP A 84 6.77 -49.31 -53.83
C ASP A 84 8.28 -49.01 -53.75
N LYS A 85 8.98 -48.96 -54.89
CA LYS A 85 10.43 -48.73 -55.02
C LYS A 85 11.25 -49.66 -54.12
N LYS A 86 10.96 -50.97 -54.18
CA LYS A 86 11.78 -51.97 -53.49
C LYS A 86 13.23 -51.87 -53.97
N ASP A 87 14.17 -51.99 -53.04
CA ASP A 87 15.60 -51.95 -53.37
C ASP A 87 15.99 -53.16 -54.21
N ILE A 88 15.37 -54.33 -53.95
CA ILE A 88 15.60 -55.58 -54.68
C ILE A 88 14.30 -56.35 -54.82
N ILE A 89 14.10 -56.96 -55.99
CA ILE A 89 12.99 -57.86 -56.27
C ILE A 89 13.53 -59.28 -56.47
N ILE A 90 13.00 -60.23 -55.72
CA ILE A 90 13.23 -61.67 -55.90
C ILE A 90 11.97 -62.26 -56.54
N VAL A 91 12.11 -63.13 -57.53
CA VAL A 91 10.98 -63.74 -58.24
C VAL A 91 11.20 -65.24 -58.41
N SER A 92 10.19 -66.03 -58.03
CA SER A 92 10.06 -67.44 -58.44
C SER A 92 9.01 -67.55 -59.55
N PRO A 93 9.40 -67.69 -60.83
CA PRO A 93 8.46 -67.66 -61.96
C PRO A 93 7.42 -68.77 -61.94
N PHE A 94 6.13 -68.48 -62.12
CA PHE A 94 5.14 -69.54 -62.36
C PHE A 94 5.31 -70.17 -63.76
N GLU A 95 5.47 -69.34 -64.79
CA GLU A 95 5.75 -69.72 -66.19
C GLU A 95 6.95 -68.93 -66.71
N SER A 96 7.78 -69.55 -67.55
CA SER A 96 9.08 -68.98 -67.98
C SER A 96 8.96 -67.75 -68.89
N ASP A 97 7.88 -67.60 -69.66
CA ASP A 97 7.71 -66.51 -70.63
C ASP A 97 6.81 -65.39 -70.12
N SER A 98 5.74 -65.75 -69.39
CA SER A 98 4.61 -64.85 -69.13
C SER A 98 4.94 -63.66 -68.23
N ILE A 99 6.04 -63.72 -67.47
CA ILE A 99 6.48 -62.64 -66.56
C ILE A 99 7.70 -61.86 -67.06
N VAL A 100 8.26 -62.21 -68.21
CA VAL A 100 9.45 -61.54 -68.78
C VAL A 100 9.25 -60.01 -68.91
N PRO A 101 8.13 -59.50 -69.46
CA PRO A 101 7.98 -58.05 -69.66
C PRO A 101 8.02 -57.23 -68.36
N VAL A 102 7.51 -57.79 -67.26
CA VAL A 102 7.50 -57.07 -65.96
C VAL A 102 8.86 -57.14 -65.25
N ILE A 103 9.62 -58.22 -65.45
CA ILE A 103 11.01 -58.32 -64.98
C ILE A 103 11.88 -57.28 -65.69
N GLU A 104 11.79 -57.19 -67.01
CA GLU A 104 12.55 -56.21 -67.80
C GLU A 104 12.18 -54.77 -67.44
N LYS A 105 10.89 -54.52 -67.16
CA LYS A 105 10.40 -53.22 -66.64
C LYS A 105 11.02 -52.85 -65.29
N ALA A 106 11.23 -53.82 -64.38
CA ALA A 106 11.89 -53.56 -63.09
C ALA A 106 13.38 -53.18 -63.29
N VAL A 107 14.09 -53.94 -64.13
CA VAL A 107 15.50 -53.69 -64.45
C VAL A 107 15.70 -52.35 -65.15
N LEU A 108 14.83 -51.98 -66.09
CA LEU A 108 14.85 -50.67 -66.75
C LEU A 108 14.66 -49.50 -65.78
N LYS A 109 13.95 -49.70 -64.67
CA LYS A 109 13.82 -48.71 -63.59
C LYS A 109 14.98 -48.74 -62.59
N GLY A 110 16.02 -49.53 -62.85
CA GLY A 110 17.20 -49.65 -62.00
C GLY A 110 17.00 -50.53 -60.77
N ILE A 111 15.92 -51.31 -60.68
CA ILE A 111 15.68 -52.24 -59.56
C ILE A 111 16.30 -53.61 -59.92
N PRO A 112 17.30 -54.09 -59.17
CA PRO A 112 17.86 -55.42 -59.37
C PRO A 112 16.82 -56.53 -59.19
N VAL A 113 16.83 -57.50 -60.10
CA VAL A 113 15.93 -58.66 -60.07
C VAL A 113 16.73 -59.95 -59.91
N ILE A 114 16.43 -60.70 -58.86
CA ILE A 114 16.95 -62.04 -58.62
C ILE A 114 15.88 -63.07 -59.00
N VAL A 115 16.19 -63.95 -59.94
CA VAL A 115 15.31 -65.06 -60.31
C VAL A 115 15.73 -66.29 -59.51
N VAL A 116 14.80 -66.94 -58.82
CA VAL A 116 15.08 -68.11 -57.98
C VAL A 116 14.31 -69.35 -58.44
N ASP A 117 14.99 -70.49 -58.37
CA ASP A 117 14.50 -71.84 -58.67
C ASP A 117 14.15 -72.09 -60.15
N ARG A 118 13.16 -71.38 -60.70
CA ARG A 118 12.74 -71.53 -62.11
C ARG A 118 13.40 -70.49 -63.00
N LYS A 119 13.71 -70.87 -64.24
CA LYS A 119 14.32 -69.97 -65.23
C LYS A 119 13.27 -69.21 -66.03
N VAL A 120 13.63 -68.02 -66.50
CA VAL A 120 12.88 -67.21 -67.46
C VAL A 120 13.63 -67.12 -68.78
N ASN A 121 12.92 -66.97 -69.89
CA ASN A 121 13.51 -66.92 -71.24
C ASN A 121 13.98 -65.50 -71.62
N THR A 122 14.69 -64.83 -70.71
CA THR A 122 15.39 -63.57 -70.97
C THR A 122 16.72 -63.57 -70.22
N SER A 123 17.74 -62.89 -70.73
CA SER A 123 18.96 -62.63 -69.96
C SER A 123 18.89 -61.34 -69.15
N ASN A 124 17.79 -60.60 -69.23
CA ASN A 124 17.64 -59.26 -68.65
C ASN A 124 17.12 -59.32 -67.20
N TYR A 125 17.94 -59.91 -66.33
CA TYR A 125 17.80 -59.95 -64.87
C TYR A 125 19.19 -59.86 -64.23
N THR A 126 19.27 -59.53 -62.94
CA THR A 126 20.54 -59.29 -62.24
C THR A 126 21.28 -60.58 -61.92
N ALA A 127 20.60 -61.54 -61.28
CA ALA A 127 21.17 -62.83 -60.96
C ALA A 127 20.10 -63.94 -60.95
N HIS A 128 20.50 -65.16 -61.23
CA HIS A 128 19.70 -66.37 -61.08
C HIS A 128 20.30 -67.26 -59.99
N ILE A 129 19.46 -67.88 -59.19
CA ILE A 129 19.84 -68.84 -58.16
C ILE A 129 18.96 -70.08 -58.20
N GLY A 130 19.56 -71.26 -58.22
CA GLY A 130 18.83 -72.53 -58.25
C GLY A 130 19.78 -73.72 -58.38
N ALA A 131 19.29 -74.92 -58.07
CA ALA A 131 20.10 -76.12 -58.24
C ALA A 131 20.12 -76.56 -59.72
N ASP A 132 21.15 -77.33 -60.08
CA ASP A 132 21.29 -77.84 -61.45
C ASP A 132 20.36 -79.04 -61.68
N ASN A 133 19.18 -78.78 -62.27
CA ASN A 133 18.17 -79.81 -62.52
C ASN A 133 18.65 -80.92 -63.47
N ILE A 134 19.64 -80.64 -64.34
CA ILE A 134 20.28 -81.67 -65.16
C ILE A 134 21.09 -82.61 -64.27
N GLU A 135 21.85 -82.07 -63.32
CA GLU A 135 22.62 -82.92 -62.40
C GLU A 135 21.71 -83.72 -61.46
N VAL A 136 20.56 -83.16 -61.03
CA VAL A 136 19.54 -83.91 -60.28
C VAL A 136 19.09 -85.17 -61.03
N GLY A 137 18.74 -85.03 -62.31
CA GLY A 137 18.37 -86.17 -63.16
C GLY A 137 19.53 -87.17 -63.34
N ARG A 138 20.76 -86.67 -63.51
CA ARG A 138 21.95 -87.54 -63.62
C ARG A 138 22.22 -88.31 -62.34
N ILE A 139 22.09 -87.69 -61.17
CA ILE A 139 22.30 -88.34 -59.87
C ILE A 139 21.29 -89.48 -59.68
N ALA A 140 20.01 -89.22 -59.94
CA ALA A 140 18.96 -90.25 -59.86
C ALA A 140 19.26 -91.43 -60.80
N ALA A 141 19.61 -91.14 -62.06
CA ALA A 141 19.97 -92.18 -63.04
C ALA A 141 21.23 -92.97 -62.64
N LYS A 142 22.30 -92.29 -62.20
CA LYS A 142 23.54 -92.93 -61.73
C LYS A 142 23.25 -93.88 -60.56
N HIS A 143 22.36 -93.48 -59.64
CA HIS A 143 21.97 -94.33 -58.51
C HIS A 143 21.21 -95.59 -58.96
N ILE A 144 20.23 -95.44 -59.86
CA ILE A 144 19.52 -96.60 -60.45
C ILE A 144 20.48 -97.55 -61.15
N VAL A 145 21.37 -97.04 -61.98
CA VAL A 145 22.35 -97.85 -62.73
C VAL A 145 23.28 -98.58 -61.76
N SER A 146 23.75 -97.90 -60.71
CA SER A 146 24.62 -98.48 -59.69
C SER A 146 23.95 -99.64 -58.96
N LEU A 147 22.70 -99.48 -58.52
CA LEU A 147 21.97 -100.51 -57.78
C LEU A 147 21.52 -101.68 -58.68
N SER A 148 21.16 -101.39 -59.93
CA SER A 148 20.72 -102.40 -60.91
C SER A 148 21.86 -103.10 -61.65
N LYS A 149 23.10 -102.65 -61.47
CA LYS A 149 24.26 -103.07 -62.29
C LYS A 149 24.00 -102.89 -63.80
N GLY A 150 23.24 -101.87 -64.17
CA GLY A 150 22.91 -101.53 -65.56
C GLY A 150 21.75 -102.29 -66.20
N ASN A 151 20.99 -103.10 -65.45
CA ASN A 151 19.84 -103.87 -65.96
C ASN A 151 18.60 -103.67 -65.08
N ALA A 152 17.62 -102.89 -65.56
CA ALA A 152 16.37 -102.65 -64.81
C ALA A 152 15.23 -102.15 -65.69
N ASN A 153 14.00 -102.41 -65.25
CA ASN A 153 12.81 -101.74 -65.77
C ASN A 153 12.45 -100.56 -64.87
N VAL A 154 12.38 -99.36 -65.45
CA VAL A 154 12.21 -98.10 -64.72
C VAL A 154 10.96 -97.38 -65.20
N VAL A 155 10.15 -96.88 -64.26
CA VAL A 155 9.05 -95.95 -64.57
C VAL A 155 9.49 -94.53 -64.23
N GLU A 156 9.49 -93.64 -65.21
CA GLU A 156 9.76 -92.22 -65.03
C GLU A 156 8.43 -91.46 -64.92
N ILE A 157 8.15 -90.88 -63.75
CA ILE A 157 6.96 -90.07 -63.49
C ILE A 157 7.37 -88.60 -63.50
N LYS A 158 7.11 -87.95 -64.64
CA LYS A 158 7.40 -86.53 -64.84
C LYS A 158 6.39 -85.68 -64.06
N GLY A 159 6.87 -84.57 -63.51
CA GLY A 159 6.00 -83.47 -63.06
C GLY A 159 5.46 -82.69 -64.26
N ASN A 160 5.21 -81.39 -64.08
CA ASN A 160 4.78 -80.54 -65.20
C ASN A 160 5.90 -80.35 -66.25
N SER A 161 5.74 -80.97 -67.42
CA SER A 161 6.68 -80.91 -68.55
C SER A 161 6.81 -79.52 -69.20
N SER A 162 5.89 -78.59 -68.90
CA SER A 162 5.97 -77.20 -69.36
C SER A 162 6.92 -76.32 -68.52
N THR A 163 7.63 -76.89 -67.54
CA THR A 163 8.53 -76.15 -66.63
C THR A 163 10.00 -76.48 -66.86
N SER A 164 10.89 -75.51 -66.63
CA SER A 164 12.34 -75.72 -66.80
C SER A 164 12.91 -76.89 -65.96
N PRO A 165 12.49 -77.12 -64.69
CA PRO A 165 13.00 -78.26 -63.91
C PRO A 165 12.60 -79.62 -64.49
N GLY A 166 11.36 -79.75 -64.98
CA GLY A 166 10.88 -81.00 -65.57
C GLY A 166 11.65 -81.37 -66.83
N TYR A 167 11.88 -80.41 -67.71
CA TYR A 167 12.67 -80.64 -68.93
C TYR A 167 14.14 -81.00 -68.60
N GLU A 168 14.79 -80.24 -67.72
CA GLU A 168 16.21 -80.42 -67.39
C GLU A 168 16.48 -81.75 -66.65
N ARG A 169 15.59 -82.16 -65.72
CA ARG A 169 15.69 -83.46 -65.03
C ARG A 169 15.59 -84.62 -66.02
N ASN A 170 14.65 -84.56 -66.97
CA ASN A 170 14.52 -85.57 -68.02
C ASN A 170 15.80 -85.69 -68.85
N LEU A 171 16.33 -84.55 -69.30
CA LEU A 171 17.55 -84.51 -70.10
C LEU A 171 18.73 -85.15 -69.36
N GLY A 172 18.93 -84.78 -68.08
CA GLY A 172 19.99 -85.33 -67.25
C GLY A 172 19.83 -86.83 -66.98
N PHE A 173 18.59 -87.27 -66.74
CA PHE A 173 18.26 -88.67 -66.51
C PHE A 173 18.58 -89.54 -67.74
N ARG A 174 18.16 -89.10 -68.92
CA ARG A 174 18.42 -89.79 -70.20
C ARG A 174 19.89 -89.80 -70.60
N GLN A 175 20.64 -88.71 -70.36
CA GLN A 175 22.09 -88.64 -70.61
C GLN A 175 22.89 -89.76 -69.94
N ILE A 176 22.40 -90.31 -68.84
CA ILE A 176 23.02 -91.45 -68.16
C ILE A 176 22.41 -92.76 -68.64
N LEU A 177 21.08 -92.89 -68.64
CA LEU A 177 20.43 -94.17 -68.94
C LEU A 177 20.61 -94.63 -70.39
N ASP A 178 20.69 -93.71 -71.36
CA ASP A 178 20.87 -94.07 -72.77
C ASP A 178 22.23 -94.75 -73.04
N LYS A 179 23.18 -94.65 -72.09
CA LYS A 179 24.47 -95.37 -72.13
C LYS A 179 24.37 -96.83 -71.69
N TYR A 180 23.24 -97.25 -71.12
CA TYR A 180 23.00 -98.58 -70.55
C TYR A 180 21.77 -99.22 -71.19
N PRO A 181 21.90 -99.93 -72.33
CA PRO A 181 20.76 -100.49 -73.06
C PRO A 181 19.97 -101.56 -72.29
N GLY A 182 20.54 -102.10 -71.20
CA GLY A 182 19.87 -103.02 -70.28
C GLY A 182 18.81 -102.35 -69.39
N VAL A 183 18.77 -101.01 -69.35
CA VAL A 183 17.75 -100.26 -68.60
C VAL A 183 16.62 -99.85 -69.54
N LYS A 184 15.42 -100.39 -69.34
CA LYS A 184 14.21 -100.04 -70.10
C LYS A 184 13.39 -99.03 -69.31
N VAL A 185 12.98 -97.94 -69.96
CA VAL A 185 12.27 -96.84 -69.29
C VAL A 185 10.90 -96.61 -69.94
N VAL A 186 9.84 -96.60 -69.13
CA VAL A 186 8.49 -96.14 -69.51
C VAL A 186 8.21 -94.82 -68.80
N THR A 187 7.65 -93.85 -69.52
CA THR A 187 7.40 -92.50 -68.99
C THR A 187 5.91 -92.23 -68.85
N MET A 188 5.50 -91.56 -67.77
CA MET A 188 4.19 -90.93 -67.60
C MET A 188 4.32 -89.50 -67.08
N GLU A 189 3.24 -88.71 -67.19
CA GLU A 189 3.17 -87.36 -66.65
C GLU A 189 2.13 -87.28 -65.53
N ALA A 190 2.50 -86.63 -64.42
CA ALA A 190 1.60 -86.25 -63.34
C ALA A 190 0.82 -84.99 -63.72
N LYS A 191 -0.43 -84.87 -63.26
CA LYS A 191 -1.27 -83.69 -63.50
C LYS A 191 -1.31 -82.83 -62.24
N ARG A 192 -0.84 -81.59 -62.32
CA ARG A 192 -0.78 -80.64 -61.19
C ARG A 192 -0.02 -81.20 -59.98
N ASP A 193 1.06 -81.93 -60.23
CA ASP A 193 1.87 -82.63 -59.23
C ASP A 193 1.12 -83.74 -58.47
N GLU A 194 -0.02 -84.21 -59.01
CA GLU A 194 -0.75 -85.38 -58.54
C GLU A 194 -0.59 -86.56 -59.51
N LEU A 195 -0.42 -87.75 -58.95
CA LEU A 195 -0.32 -89.01 -59.68
C LEU A 195 -1.65 -89.31 -60.38
N VAL A 196 -1.61 -89.50 -61.71
CA VAL A 196 -2.77 -89.95 -62.47
C VAL A 196 -2.94 -91.45 -62.28
N LEU A 197 -3.83 -91.83 -61.36
CA LEU A 197 -4.00 -93.21 -60.90
C LEU A 197 -4.25 -94.19 -62.06
N ASP A 198 -5.18 -93.88 -62.96
CA ASP A 198 -5.55 -94.77 -64.07
C ASP A 198 -4.38 -95.05 -65.01
N ASP A 199 -3.55 -94.05 -65.30
CA ASP A 199 -2.40 -94.18 -66.20
C ASP A 199 -1.27 -94.96 -65.53
N PHE A 200 -1.04 -94.71 -64.24
CA PHE A 200 -0.06 -95.49 -63.48
C PHE A 200 -0.47 -96.97 -63.36
N LEU A 201 -1.75 -97.26 -63.12
CA LEU A 201 -2.26 -98.63 -63.05
C LEU A 201 -2.16 -99.37 -64.39
N LYS A 202 -2.36 -98.68 -65.52
CA LYS A 202 -2.13 -99.26 -66.86
C LYS A 202 -0.67 -99.64 -67.07
N ILE A 203 0.27 -98.79 -66.67
CA ILE A 203 1.71 -99.08 -66.77
C ILE A 203 2.07 -100.27 -65.89
N LEU A 204 1.58 -100.30 -64.64
CA LEU A 204 1.85 -101.38 -63.70
C LEU A 204 1.36 -102.75 -64.20
N ASN A 205 0.24 -102.79 -64.94
CA ASN A 205 -0.29 -104.03 -65.51
C ASN A 205 0.40 -104.43 -66.83
N ASN A 206 0.79 -103.47 -67.68
CA ASN A 206 1.30 -103.73 -69.03
C ASN A 206 2.84 -103.81 -69.11
N PHE A 207 3.55 -103.27 -68.12
CA PHE A 207 5.00 -103.26 -68.05
C PHE A 207 5.48 -104.18 -66.91
N PRO A 208 5.66 -105.50 -67.18
CA PRO A 208 5.98 -106.46 -66.13
C PRO A 208 7.40 -106.26 -65.57
N ASN A 209 7.59 -106.66 -64.31
CA ASN A 209 8.89 -106.64 -63.60
C ASN A 209 9.51 -105.24 -63.45
N ILE A 210 8.73 -104.22 -63.11
CA ILE A 210 9.27 -102.89 -62.73
C ILE A 210 10.19 -103.06 -61.52
N ASN A 211 11.38 -102.45 -61.57
CA ASN A 211 12.36 -102.48 -60.48
C ASN A 211 12.46 -101.13 -59.77
N TYR A 212 12.42 -100.03 -60.53
CA TYR A 212 12.59 -98.68 -59.99
C TYR A 212 11.53 -97.72 -60.53
N ILE A 213 11.16 -96.74 -59.71
CA ILE A 213 10.36 -95.58 -60.12
C ILE A 213 11.18 -94.33 -59.83
N TYR A 214 11.32 -93.46 -60.81
CA TYR A 214 11.87 -92.13 -60.64
C TYR A 214 10.74 -91.10 -60.70
N ALA A 215 10.46 -90.46 -59.56
CA ALA A 215 9.45 -89.41 -59.44
C ALA A 215 10.12 -88.04 -59.32
N TYR A 216 9.57 -87.04 -60.02
CA TYR A 216 10.18 -85.72 -60.11
C TYR A 216 10.00 -84.84 -58.87
N ASN A 217 9.19 -85.25 -57.90
CA ASN A 217 9.16 -84.67 -56.57
C ASN A 217 8.78 -85.75 -55.54
N ASP A 218 9.02 -85.47 -54.26
CA ASP A 218 8.75 -86.42 -53.17
C ASP A 218 7.24 -86.63 -52.92
N GLU A 219 6.41 -85.65 -53.28
CA GLU A 219 4.94 -85.76 -53.16
C GLU A 219 4.37 -86.82 -54.10
N ILE A 220 4.75 -86.79 -55.39
CA ILE A 220 4.41 -87.82 -56.37
C ILE A 220 5.04 -89.15 -55.96
N ALA A 221 6.26 -89.15 -55.43
CA ALA A 221 6.93 -90.37 -54.95
C ALA A 221 6.12 -91.04 -53.83
N TYR A 222 5.66 -90.27 -52.85
CA TYR A 222 4.82 -90.73 -51.76
C TYR A 222 3.44 -91.23 -52.24
N GLN A 223 2.78 -90.48 -53.13
CA GLN A 223 1.52 -90.92 -53.74
C GLN A 223 1.67 -92.25 -54.49
N THR A 224 2.79 -92.41 -55.19
CA THR A 224 3.12 -93.65 -55.90
C THR A 224 3.31 -94.81 -54.93
N TRP A 225 4.05 -94.60 -53.83
CA TRP A 225 4.20 -95.59 -52.78
C TRP A 225 2.86 -96.02 -52.19
N MET A 226 1.94 -95.08 -51.93
CA MET A 226 0.61 -95.41 -51.41
C MET A 226 -0.16 -96.36 -52.33
N VAL A 227 -0.03 -96.19 -53.66
CA VAL A 227 -0.65 -97.09 -54.64
C VAL A 227 0.03 -98.45 -54.65
N LEU A 228 1.37 -98.49 -54.60
CA LEU A 228 2.13 -99.75 -54.55
C LEU A 228 1.83 -100.55 -53.28
N LYS A 229 1.74 -99.89 -52.12
CA LYS A 229 1.40 -100.50 -50.84
C LYS A 229 0.01 -101.14 -50.85
N LYS A 230 -0.97 -100.49 -51.49
CA LYS A 230 -2.32 -101.07 -51.67
C LYS A 230 -2.31 -102.34 -52.53
N ARG A 231 -1.27 -102.56 -53.33
CA ARG A 231 -1.09 -103.75 -54.18
C ARG A 231 -0.04 -104.73 -53.67
N GLY A 232 0.59 -104.48 -52.51
CA GLY A 232 1.63 -105.35 -51.96
C GLY A 232 2.94 -105.37 -52.75
N LEU A 233 3.23 -104.32 -53.53
CA LEU A 233 4.42 -104.20 -54.39
C LEU A 233 5.47 -103.24 -53.83
N GLU A 234 5.25 -102.68 -52.64
CA GLU A 234 6.12 -101.65 -52.05
C GLU A 234 7.52 -102.16 -51.69
N LYS A 235 7.71 -103.47 -51.54
CA LYS A 235 9.02 -104.09 -51.25
C LYS A 235 9.79 -104.48 -52.50
N SER A 236 9.11 -104.71 -53.62
CA SER A 236 9.72 -105.17 -54.88
C SER A 236 10.11 -104.02 -55.80
N ILE A 237 9.43 -102.88 -55.68
CA ILE A 237 9.66 -101.69 -56.50
C ILE A 237 10.24 -100.56 -55.63
N LYS A 238 11.45 -100.12 -55.97
CA LYS A 238 12.16 -99.04 -55.27
C LYS A 238 11.81 -97.69 -55.88
N ILE A 239 11.60 -96.66 -55.05
CA ILE A 239 11.23 -95.31 -55.52
C ILE A 239 12.34 -94.32 -55.22
N ILE A 240 12.71 -93.52 -56.21
CA ILE A 240 13.64 -92.41 -56.09
C ILE A 240 12.86 -91.11 -56.30
N GLY A 241 12.84 -90.27 -55.27
CA GLY A 241 12.21 -88.95 -55.28
C GLY A 241 13.20 -87.82 -55.59
N VAL A 242 12.68 -86.59 -55.55
CA VAL A 242 13.45 -85.34 -55.65
C VAL A 242 12.79 -84.34 -54.70
N ASP A 243 13.60 -83.52 -54.04
CA ASP A 243 13.29 -82.39 -53.16
C ASP A 243 14.09 -82.54 -51.87
N GLY A 244 13.98 -83.67 -51.18
CA GLY A 244 14.81 -84.03 -50.04
C GLY A 244 14.61 -83.13 -48.82
N LEU A 245 13.41 -82.55 -48.67
CA LEU A 245 13.09 -81.64 -47.56
C LEU A 245 13.13 -82.36 -46.21
N ASN A 246 13.58 -81.63 -45.18
CA ASN A 246 13.44 -82.03 -43.79
C ASN A 246 12.05 -81.62 -43.25
N GLY A 247 11.34 -82.53 -42.60
CA GLY A 247 10.04 -82.26 -41.98
C GLY A 247 8.98 -83.32 -42.28
N PRO A 248 7.76 -83.16 -41.74
CA PRO A 248 6.68 -84.14 -41.86
C PRO A 248 6.35 -84.48 -43.31
N ASN A 249 6.47 -85.76 -43.69
CA ASN A 249 6.27 -86.28 -45.06
C ASN A 249 7.26 -85.71 -46.11
N GLY A 250 8.36 -85.09 -45.70
CA GLY A 250 9.43 -84.68 -46.61
C GLY A 250 10.28 -85.86 -47.05
N GLY A 251 10.95 -85.77 -48.21
CA GLY A 251 11.73 -86.88 -48.76
C GLY A 251 12.79 -87.44 -47.82
N LEU A 252 13.40 -86.61 -46.98
CA LEU A 252 14.38 -87.07 -45.99
C LEU A 252 13.75 -88.05 -44.98
N GLN A 253 12.58 -87.70 -44.43
CA GLN A 253 11.83 -88.56 -43.52
C GLN A 253 11.35 -89.83 -44.25
N LEU A 254 10.85 -89.70 -45.48
CA LEU A 254 10.38 -90.84 -46.26
C LEU A 254 11.50 -91.85 -46.54
N VAL A 255 12.75 -91.39 -46.71
CA VAL A 255 13.92 -92.28 -46.79
C VAL A 255 14.24 -92.94 -45.44
N GLN A 256 14.19 -92.20 -44.33
CA GLN A 256 14.41 -92.76 -42.97
C GLN A 256 13.37 -93.83 -42.60
N GLU A 257 12.12 -93.65 -43.03
CA GLU A 257 11.03 -94.61 -42.82
C GLU A 257 11.05 -95.79 -43.80
N GLY A 258 11.99 -95.81 -44.76
CA GLY A 258 12.11 -96.84 -45.78
C GLY A 258 10.98 -96.82 -46.82
N ILE A 259 10.27 -95.70 -46.96
CA ILE A 259 9.23 -95.47 -47.97
C ILE A 259 9.85 -95.19 -49.34
N LEU A 260 10.92 -94.38 -49.37
CA LEU A 260 11.73 -94.11 -50.55
C LEU A 260 13.09 -94.82 -50.43
N GLU A 261 13.62 -95.33 -51.54
CA GLU A 261 14.99 -95.85 -51.59
C GLU A 261 16.00 -94.71 -51.44
N ALA A 262 15.73 -93.60 -52.15
CA ALA A 262 16.51 -92.39 -52.09
C ALA A 262 15.67 -91.18 -52.52
N THR A 263 16.14 -89.99 -52.20
CA THR A 263 15.65 -88.73 -52.78
C THR A 263 16.82 -87.84 -53.13
N VAL A 264 16.73 -87.05 -54.19
CA VAL A 264 17.77 -86.09 -54.56
C VAL A 264 17.44 -84.73 -53.96
N LEU A 265 18.26 -84.21 -53.05
CA LEU A 265 18.07 -82.91 -52.41
C LEU A 265 18.06 -81.81 -53.46
N TYR A 266 16.93 -81.10 -53.55
CA TYR A 266 16.79 -79.90 -54.36
C TYR A 266 16.60 -78.70 -53.43
N PRO A 267 17.68 -77.97 -53.09
CA PRO A 267 17.62 -76.88 -52.12
C PRO A 267 16.72 -75.74 -52.60
N THR A 268 16.05 -75.09 -51.65
CA THR A 268 15.11 -73.98 -51.91
C THR A 268 15.78 -72.75 -52.51
N GLY A 269 17.05 -72.52 -52.18
CA GLY A 269 17.80 -71.31 -52.50
C GLY A 269 17.35 -70.06 -51.75
N ALA A 270 16.50 -70.22 -50.73
CA ALA A 270 15.89 -69.12 -50.00
C ALA A 270 16.91 -68.26 -49.26
N ALA A 271 17.75 -68.86 -48.42
CA ALA A 271 18.74 -68.15 -47.62
C ALA A 271 19.80 -67.48 -48.50
N GLU A 272 20.30 -68.18 -49.51
CA GLU A 272 21.28 -67.65 -50.46
C GLU A 272 20.70 -66.49 -51.29
N ALA A 273 19.41 -66.50 -51.63
CA ALA A 273 18.77 -65.39 -52.33
C ALA A 273 18.76 -64.10 -51.48
N ILE A 274 18.51 -64.20 -50.17
CA ILE A 274 18.58 -63.05 -49.25
C ILE A 274 20.02 -62.56 -49.08
N LYS A 275 20.99 -63.47 -48.94
CA LYS A 275 22.43 -63.11 -48.88
C LYS A 275 22.88 -62.43 -50.17
N LEU A 276 22.47 -62.95 -51.32
CA LEU A 276 22.78 -62.39 -52.63
C LEU A 276 22.15 -61.01 -52.81
N ALA A 277 20.91 -60.83 -52.36
CA ALA A 277 20.25 -59.54 -52.34
C ALA A 277 21.05 -58.52 -51.50
N LEU A 278 21.48 -58.89 -50.29
CA LEU A 278 22.32 -57.99 -49.48
C LEU A 278 23.62 -57.58 -50.16
N LYS A 279 24.31 -58.52 -50.83
CA LYS A 279 25.51 -58.21 -51.62
C LYS A 279 25.21 -57.21 -52.73
N ILE A 280 24.11 -57.40 -53.46
CA ILE A 280 23.67 -56.47 -54.52
C ILE A 280 23.34 -55.10 -53.92
N ALA A 281 22.63 -55.03 -52.80
CA ALA A 281 22.28 -53.78 -52.12
C ALA A 281 23.52 -53.02 -51.63
N ASN A 282 24.56 -53.76 -51.20
CA ASN A 282 25.87 -53.20 -50.82
C ASN A 282 26.76 -52.87 -52.03
N LYS A 283 26.26 -53.02 -53.27
CA LYS A 283 26.98 -52.78 -54.53
C LYS A 283 28.19 -53.69 -54.74
N GLU A 284 28.17 -54.90 -54.16
CA GLU A 284 29.16 -55.92 -54.42
C GLU A 284 28.93 -56.57 -55.80
N ILE A 285 30.01 -57.03 -56.42
CA ILE A 285 29.94 -57.76 -57.70
C ILE A 285 29.46 -59.18 -57.42
N VAL A 286 28.36 -59.58 -58.05
CA VAL A 286 27.77 -60.92 -57.89
C VAL A 286 27.77 -61.71 -59.21
N PRO A 287 27.98 -63.04 -59.17
CA PRO A 287 27.81 -63.88 -60.36
C PRO A 287 26.38 -63.85 -60.87
N LYS A 288 26.21 -63.85 -62.20
CA LYS A 288 24.88 -63.89 -62.84
C LYS A 288 24.16 -65.22 -62.60
N ASN A 289 24.89 -66.33 -62.52
CA ASN A 289 24.33 -67.66 -62.29
C ASN A 289 24.95 -68.27 -61.02
N ASN A 290 24.14 -68.46 -59.99
CA ASN A 290 24.55 -69.00 -58.70
C ASN A 290 23.94 -70.40 -58.55
N LYS A 291 24.75 -71.43 -58.84
CA LYS A 291 24.30 -72.83 -58.77
C LYS A 291 24.33 -73.33 -57.34
N LEU A 292 23.23 -73.93 -56.90
CA LEU A 292 23.16 -74.64 -55.63
C LEU A 292 23.58 -76.10 -55.81
N ASN A 293 24.27 -76.63 -54.81
CA ASN A 293 24.69 -78.03 -54.82
C ASN A 293 23.50 -78.94 -54.50
N THR A 294 23.47 -80.10 -55.16
CA THR A 294 22.49 -81.16 -54.92
C THR A 294 23.22 -82.41 -54.44
N ILE A 295 22.56 -83.22 -53.61
CA ILE A 295 23.12 -84.46 -53.05
C ILE A 295 22.06 -85.56 -53.06
N LEU A 296 22.48 -86.80 -53.26
CA LEU A 296 21.62 -87.96 -53.06
C LEU A 296 21.46 -88.23 -51.56
N ILE A 297 20.21 -88.32 -51.10
CA ILE A 297 19.85 -88.72 -49.74
C ILE A 297 19.34 -90.16 -49.81
N ASP A 298 20.03 -91.08 -49.14
CA ASP A 298 19.68 -92.49 -49.04
C ASP A 298 19.74 -92.95 -47.58
N SER A 299 19.45 -94.23 -47.32
CA SER A 299 19.46 -94.77 -45.96
C SER A 299 20.83 -94.70 -45.26
N LEU A 300 21.93 -94.51 -45.99
CA LEU A 300 23.28 -94.44 -45.41
C LEU A 300 23.58 -93.05 -44.85
N ASN A 301 23.02 -91.98 -45.43
CA ASN A 301 23.31 -90.60 -45.03
C ASN A 301 22.11 -89.84 -44.44
N ALA A 302 20.88 -90.35 -44.57
CA ALA A 302 19.67 -89.66 -44.13
C ALA A 302 19.72 -89.27 -42.64
N ASN A 303 20.17 -90.15 -41.75
CA ASN A 303 20.28 -89.82 -40.32
C ASN A 303 21.30 -88.72 -40.02
N ILE A 304 22.42 -88.68 -40.76
CA ILE A 304 23.43 -87.63 -40.59
C ILE A 304 22.84 -86.29 -41.06
N ILE A 305 22.19 -86.28 -42.22
CA ILE A 305 21.57 -85.09 -42.79
C ILE A 305 20.44 -84.56 -41.90
N SER A 306 19.58 -85.44 -41.38
CA SER A 306 18.52 -85.08 -40.41
C SER A 306 19.11 -84.42 -39.17
N ASN A 307 20.13 -85.02 -38.56
CA ASN A 307 20.80 -84.46 -37.39
C ASN A 307 21.44 -83.08 -37.66
N GLN A 308 21.93 -82.84 -38.89
CA GLN A 308 22.44 -81.52 -39.26
C GLN A 308 21.31 -80.48 -39.37
N PHE A 309 20.19 -80.83 -40.01
CA PHE A 309 19.02 -79.95 -40.06
C PHE A 309 18.43 -79.65 -38.68
N ASP A 310 18.38 -80.64 -37.78
CA ASP A 310 17.90 -80.44 -36.42
C ASP A 310 18.82 -79.48 -35.64
N ARG A 311 20.15 -79.62 -35.78
CA ARG A 311 21.12 -78.68 -35.20
C ARG A 311 20.93 -77.26 -35.74
N ILE A 312 20.69 -77.10 -37.03
CA ILE A 312 20.42 -75.80 -37.65
C ILE A 312 19.15 -75.18 -37.06
N THR A 313 18.08 -75.95 -36.93
CA THR A 313 16.82 -75.50 -36.31
C THR A 313 17.02 -75.04 -34.87
N ILE A 314 17.78 -75.79 -34.07
CA ILE A 314 18.12 -75.42 -32.68
C ILE A 314 18.93 -74.11 -32.64
N GLN A 315 19.97 -74.00 -33.47
CA GLN A 315 20.78 -72.77 -33.54
C GLN A 315 19.95 -71.54 -33.95
N GLN A 316 18.99 -71.70 -34.86
CA GLN A 316 18.07 -70.64 -35.24
C GLN A 316 17.22 -70.17 -34.06
N SER A 317 16.63 -71.11 -33.31
CA SER A 317 15.86 -70.79 -32.09
C SER A 317 16.71 -70.04 -31.06
N ASP A 318 17.96 -70.45 -30.86
CA ASP A 318 18.89 -69.77 -29.95
C ASP A 318 19.17 -68.32 -30.40
N ILE A 319 19.38 -68.10 -31.71
CA ILE A 319 19.60 -66.76 -32.25
C ILE A 319 18.38 -65.86 -32.05
N GLU A 320 17.17 -66.37 -32.30
CA GLU A 320 15.93 -65.60 -32.07
C GLU A 320 15.77 -65.21 -30.59
N GLN A 321 16.09 -66.13 -29.68
CA GLN A 321 16.08 -65.86 -28.25
C GLN A 321 17.14 -64.81 -27.88
N GLN A 322 18.36 -64.90 -28.41
CA GLN A 322 19.41 -63.92 -28.19
C GLN A 322 19.00 -62.53 -28.71
N GLN A 323 18.44 -62.42 -29.91
CA GLN A 323 17.94 -61.15 -30.44
C GLN A 323 16.86 -60.54 -29.53
N LYS A 324 15.96 -61.36 -28.99
CA LYS A 324 14.93 -60.91 -28.03
C LYS A 324 15.56 -60.40 -26.73
N VAL A 325 16.59 -61.08 -26.23
CA VAL A 325 17.35 -60.66 -25.04
C VAL A 325 18.07 -59.33 -25.30
N ILE A 326 18.74 -59.19 -26.45
CA ILE A 326 19.42 -57.94 -26.86
C ILE A 326 18.44 -56.79 -26.91
N LYS A 327 17.29 -56.95 -27.59
CA LYS A 327 16.24 -55.91 -27.63
C LYS A 327 15.74 -55.51 -26.24
N ASN A 328 15.63 -56.46 -25.31
CA ASN A 328 15.26 -56.16 -23.94
C ASN A 328 16.38 -55.45 -23.16
N GLN A 329 17.64 -55.82 -23.39
CA GLN A 329 18.80 -55.14 -22.81
C GLN A 329 18.93 -53.70 -23.34
N GLU A 330 18.73 -53.46 -24.63
CA GLU A 330 18.71 -52.10 -25.20
C GLU A 330 17.65 -51.23 -24.54
N LYS A 331 16.41 -51.74 -24.39
CA LYS A 331 15.34 -51.03 -23.68
C LYS A 331 15.73 -50.69 -22.24
N LYS A 332 16.34 -51.65 -21.52
CA LYS A 332 16.83 -51.42 -20.15
C LYS A 332 17.95 -50.38 -20.11
N TYR A 333 18.92 -50.48 -21.01
CA TYR A 333 20.03 -49.54 -21.10
C TYR A 333 19.54 -48.11 -21.36
N VAL A 334 18.63 -47.93 -22.31
CA VAL A 334 18.03 -46.61 -22.61
C VAL A 334 17.32 -46.05 -21.37
N SER A 335 16.53 -46.88 -20.67
CA SER A 335 15.85 -46.46 -19.43
C SER A 335 16.84 -46.06 -18.32
N GLN A 336 17.87 -46.87 -18.08
CA GLN A 336 18.91 -46.58 -17.08
C GLN A 336 19.71 -45.32 -17.42
N ASN A 337 20.08 -45.14 -18.69
CA ASN A 337 20.79 -43.94 -19.15
C ASN A 337 19.93 -42.68 -18.97
N ASN A 338 18.63 -42.76 -19.26
CA ASN A 338 17.70 -41.64 -19.05
C ASN A 338 17.53 -41.32 -17.55
N LEU A 339 17.44 -42.34 -16.69
CA LEU A 339 17.41 -42.16 -15.24
C LEU A 339 18.69 -41.48 -14.73
N LEU A 340 19.85 -41.91 -15.20
CA LEU A 340 21.14 -41.32 -14.83
C LEU A 340 21.24 -39.85 -15.24
N LYS A 341 20.79 -39.50 -16.46
CA LYS A 341 20.70 -38.11 -16.93
C LYS A 341 19.78 -37.26 -16.05
N LEU A 342 18.64 -37.81 -15.63
CA LEU A 342 17.71 -37.12 -14.73
C LEU A 342 18.34 -36.89 -13.35
N LEU A 343 18.98 -37.91 -12.77
CA LEU A 343 19.63 -37.82 -11.45
C LEU A 343 20.78 -36.82 -11.45
N THR A 344 21.62 -36.84 -12.48
CA THR A 344 22.73 -35.88 -12.62
C THR A 344 22.22 -34.45 -12.79
N PHE A 345 21.16 -34.23 -13.57
CA PHE A 345 20.50 -32.93 -13.69
C PHE A 345 19.96 -32.42 -12.34
N LEU A 346 19.25 -33.26 -11.60
CA LEU A 346 18.73 -32.92 -10.26
C LEU A 346 19.86 -32.59 -9.28
N LEU A 347 20.97 -33.35 -9.30
CA LEU A 347 22.13 -33.09 -8.45
C LEU A 347 22.75 -31.71 -8.72
N VAL A 348 22.88 -31.32 -9.99
CA VAL A 348 23.38 -29.98 -10.37
C VAL A 348 22.47 -28.87 -9.84
N ILE A 349 21.15 -29.04 -9.91
CA ILE A 349 20.17 -28.09 -9.34
C ILE A 349 20.34 -27.97 -7.83
N VAL A 350 20.42 -29.10 -7.11
CA VAL A 350 20.57 -29.12 -5.65
C VAL A 350 21.86 -28.42 -5.22
N LEU A 351 22.98 -28.71 -5.89
CA LEU A 351 24.25 -28.04 -5.63
C LEU A 351 24.17 -26.52 -5.92
N GLY A 352 23.53 -26.12 -7.02
CA GLY A 352 23.31 -24.72 -7.35
C GLY A 352 22.47 -23.97 -6.29
N LEU A 353 21.40 -24.58 -5.80
CA LEU A 353 20.56 -24.05 -4.74
C LEU A 353 21.31 -23.96 -3.40
N ALA A 354 22.12 -24.96 -3.06
CA ALA A 354 22.95 -24.94 -1.86
C ALA A 354 23.95 -23.78 -1.87
N ILE A 355 24.66 -23.59 -2.99
CA ILE A 355 25.60 -22.47 -3.18
C ILE A 355 24.85 -21.12 -3.09
N TYR A 356 23.70 -21.01 -3.74
CA TYR A 356 22.87 -19.79 -3.69
C TYR A 356 22.38 -19.48 -2.26
N SER A 357 21.98 -20.51 -1.51
CA SER A 357 21.54 -20.38 -0.11
C SER A 357 22.66 -19.87 0.79
N ILE A 358 23.87 -20.45 0.67
CA ILE A 358 25.06 -20.01 1.41
C ILE A 358 25.41 -18.55 1.06
N TYR A 359 25.46 -18.23 -0.24
CA TYR A 359 25.72 -16.86 -0.71
C TYR A 359 24.70 -15.85 -0.17
N SER A 360 23.41 -16.18 -0.27
CA SER A 360 22.32 -15.31 0.22
C SER A 360 22.41 -15.11 1.73
N ARG A 361 22.72 -16.15 2.50
CA ARG A 361 22.89 -16.05 3.95
C ARG A 361 24.05 -15.12 4.32
N ILE A 362 25.19 -15.21 3.62
CA ILE A 362 26.33 -14.30 3.83
C ILE A 362 25.95 -12.86 3.49
N MET A 363 25.29 -12.63 2.36
CA MET A 363 24.86 -11.29 1.93
C MET A 363 23.84 -10.66 2.87
N ILE A 364 22.85 -11.43 3.34
CA ILE A 364 21.85 -10.98 4.31
C ILE A 364 22.53 -10.64 5.64
N SER A 365 23.49 -11.45 6.09
CA SER A 365 24.24 -11.18 7.32
C SER A 365 25.00 -9.85 7.26
N ARG A 366 25.69 -9.58 6.14
CA ARG A 366 26.39 -8.30 5.91
C ARG A 366 25.43 -7.10 5.89
N LYS A 367 24.33 -7.20 5.14
CA LYS A 367 23.29 -6.15 5.13
C LYS A 367 22.66 -5.95 6.50
N LYS A 368 22.46 -7.01 7.27
CA LYS A 368 21.93 -6.92 8.63
C LYS A 368 22.87 -6.16 9.55
N GLN A 369 24.18 -6.44 9.51
CA GLN A 369 25.18 -5.68 10.27
C GLN A 369 25.19 -4.21 9.87
N GLU A 370 25.21 -3.90 8.57
CA GLU A 370 25.18 -2.52 8.08
C GLU A 370 23.88 -1.79 8.49
N LEU A 371 22.75 -2.48 8.45
CA LEU A 371 21.46 -1.94 8.90
C LEU A 371 21.43 -1.73 10.42
N GLU A 372 22.01 -2.62 11.21
CA GLU A 372 22.12 -2.47 12.67
C GLU A 372 23.01 -1.27 13.04
N GLU A 373 24.14 -1.08 12.37
CA GLU A 373 24.99 0.10 12.55
C GLU A 373 24.28 1.39 12.15
N THR A 374 23.58 1.38 11.02
CA THR A 374 22.80 2.53 10.54
C THR A 374 21.65 2.85 11.49
N ASN A 375 20.92 1.84 11.96
CA ASN A 375 19.84 2.02 12.94
C ASN A 375 20.38 2.53 14.28
N LYS A 376 21.56 2.08 14.73
CA LYS A 376 22.21 2.64 15.93
C LYS A 376 22.56 4.11 15.73
N LYS A 377 23.15 4.49 14.59
CA LYS A 377 23.45 5.88 14.23
C LYS A 377 22.20 6.75 14.17
N ILE A 378 21.17 6.30 13.45
CA ILE A 378 19.88 7.02 13.33
C ILE A 378 19.21 7.14 14.70
N LYS A 379 19.22 6.09 15.53
CA LYS A 379 18.64 6.13 16.87
C LYS A 379 19.39 7.12 17.77
N HIS A 380 20.71 7.16 17.68
CA HIS A 380 21.53 8.12 18.42
C HIS A 380 21.22 9.55 17.96
N GLN A 381 21.29 9.83 16.65
CA GLN A 381 20.96 11.13 16.07
C GLN A 381 19.54 11.57 16.40
N ARG A 382 18.55 10.67 16.32
CA ARG A 382 17.16 10.98 16.67
C ARG A 382 17.01 11.32 18.15
N ASN A 383 17.71 10.62 19.03
CA ASN A 383 17.68 10.91 20.45
C ASN A 383 18.38 12.23 20.78
N GLU A 384 19.49 12.55 20.12
CA GLU A 384 20.17 13.84 20.24
C GLU A 384 19.30 14.98 19.71
N ILE A 385 18.72 14.83 18.53
CA ILE A 385 17.77 15.81 17.96
C ILE A 385 16.57 16.00 18.88
N LYS A 386 16.02 14.92 19.44
CA LYS A 386 14.89 15.01 20.38
C LYS A 386 15.30 15.70 21.68
N LYS A 387 16.49 15.41 22.20
CA LYS A 387 17.03 16.07 23.40
C LYS A 387 17.25 17.56 23.14
N PHE A 388 17.91 17.91 22.04
CA PHE A 388 18.17 19.28 21.64
C PHE A 388 16.87 20.06 21.36
N SER A 389 15.89 19.44 20.68
CA SER A 389 14.58 20.04 20.43
C SER A 389 13.82 20.28 21.73
N ASN A 390 13.90 19.37 22.70
CA ASN A 390 13.26 19.55 24.00
C ASN A 390 13.97 20.62 24.83
N GLU A 391 15.30 20.65 24.84
CA GLU A 391 16.09 21.69 25.50
C GLU A 391 15.85 23.06 24.87
N LEU A 392 15.75 23.15 23.55
CA LEU A 392 15.42 24.37 22.83
C LEU A 392 13.99 24.83 23.15
N LYS A 393 13.04 23.90 23.18
CA LYS A 393 11.65 24.21 23.54
C LYS A 393 11.55 24.70 24.99
N GLN A 394 12.20 24.01 25.93
CA GLN A 394 12.25 24.42 27.33
C GLN A 394 12.97 25.75 27.51
N SER A 395 14.05 26.00 26.76
CA SER A 395 14.79 27.26 26.78
C SER A 395 13.93 28.41 26.25
N ASN A 396 13.19 28.20 25.17
CA ASN A 396 12.26 29.19 24.62
C ASN A 396 11.08 29.44 25.56
N GLU A 397 10.45 28.39 26.11
CA GLU A 397 9.34 28.54 27.08
C GLU A 397 9.81 29.23 28.37
N ALA A 398 10.98 28.87 28.91
CA ALA A 398 11.58 29.53 30.06
C ALA A 398 11.89 31.01 29.76
N ARG A 399 12.39 31.31 28.56
CA ARG A 399 12.65 32.68 28.11
C ARG A 399 11.34 33.49 28.01
N LEU A 400 10.26 32.90 27.48
CA LEU A 400 8.94 33.55 27.38
C LEU A 400 8.33 33.83 28.76
N ASN A 401 8.37 32.84 29.66
CA ASN A 401 7.87 32.98 31.02
C ASN A 401 8.67 34.02 31.81
N PHE A 402 9.99 34.07 31.60
CA PHE A 402 10.86 35.07 32.22
C PHE A 402 10.50 36.51 31.82
N PHE A 403 10.26 36.79 30.53
CA PHE A 403 9.89 38.14 30.09
C PHE A 403 8.47 38.54 30.48
N THR A 404 7.53 37.59 30.51
CA THR A 404 6.17 37.82 30.98
C THR A 404 6.15 38.11 32.49
N GLY A 405 6.90 37.33 33.27
CA GLY A 405 7.10 37.56 34.71
C GLY A 405 7.77 38.90 35.01
N LEU A 406 8.86 39.24 34.31
CA LEU A 406 9.53 40.54 34.45
C LEU A 406 8.58 41.73 34.22
N SER A 407 7.67 41.60 33.26
CA SER A 407 6.71 42.67 32.95
C SER A 407 5.76 42.93 34.10
N HIS A 408 5.34 41.88 34.80
CA HIS A 408 4.55 41.95 36.01
C HIS A 408 5.37 42.56 37.17
N GLU A 409 6.58 42.03 37.39
CA GLU A 409 7.49 42.49 38.45
C GLU A 409 7.89 43.96 38.31
N PHE A 410 7.90 44.52 37.10
CA PHE A 410 8.13 45.95 36.91
C PHE A 410 6.87 46.82 37.01
N LYS A 411 5.69 46.33 36.58
CA LYS A 411 4.43 47.10 36.60
C LYS A 411 3.92 47.36 38.02
N THR A 412 4.05 46.39 38.92
CA THR A 412 3.58 46.50 40.31
C THR A 412 4.31 47.59 41.13
N PRO A 413 5.65 47.60 41.24
CA PRO A 413 6.36 48.68 41.93
C PRO A 413 6.15 50.04 41.26
N LEU A 414 5.97 50.07 39.94
CA LEU A 414 5.70 51.31 39.23
C LEU A 414 4.30 51.86 39.51
N THR A 415 3.31 50.98 39.67
CA THR A 415 1.96 51.34 40.13
C THR A 415 2.02 51.96 41.52
N LEU A 416 2.79 51.38 42.44
CA LEU A 416 3.00 51.92 43.78
C LEU A 416 3.69 53.28 43.76
N ILE A 417 4.75 53.46 42.97
CA ILE A 417 5.45 54.75 42.86
C ILE A 417 4.51 55.82 42.28
N LEU A 418 3.80 55.50 41.19
CA LEU A 418 2.90 56.45 40.54
C LEU A 418 1.75 56.84 41.46
N SER A 419 1.10 55.85 42.11
CA SER A 419 -0.02 56.08 43.04
C SER A 419 0.40 56.83 44.30
N SER A 420 1.61 56.58 44.81
CA SER A 420 2.17 57.30 45.95
C SER A 420 2.46 58.76 45.61
N VAL A 421 3.04 59.01 44.43
CA VAL A 421 3.31 60.36 43.92
C VAL A 421 2.00 61.13 43.69
N GLU A 422 0.99 60.51 43.08
CA GLU A 422 -0.35 61.11 42.90
C GLU A 422 -1.05 61.39 44.24
N SER A 423 -0.94 60.48 45.22
CA SER A 423 -1.49 60.69 46.56
C SER A 423 -0.82 61.86 47.27
N LEU A 424 0.51 61.97 47.19
CA LEU A 424 1.26 63.09 47.75
C LEU A 424 0.88 64.41 47.07
N GLU A 425 0.81 64.43 45.74
CA GLU A 425 0.39 65.61 44.97
C GLU A 425 -0.99 66.10 45.39
N SER A 426 -1.96 65.19 45.53
CA SER A 426 -3.31 65.53 46.00
C SER A 426 -3.32 66.03 47.44
N GLU A 427 -2.48 65.50 48.33
CA GLU A 427 -2.41 65.92 49.72
C GLU A 427 -1.78 67.32 49.86
N PHE A 428 -0.71 67.61 49.12
CA PHE A 428 -0.07 68.93 49.09
C PHE A 428 -1.00 69.99 48.47
N LYS A 429 -1.73 69.64 47.40
CA LYS A 429 -2.72 70.52 46.76
C LYS A 429 -3.89 70.85 47.69
N ASN A 430 -4.40 69.86 48.44
CA ASN A 430 -5.45 70.07 49.45
C ASN A 430 -4.98 70.90 50.67
N LYS A 431 -3.67 70.92 50.95
CA LYS A 431 -3.06 71.76 52.00
C LYS A 431 -2.60 73.14 51.49
N GLY A 432 -2.85 73.48 50.22
CA GLY A 432 -2.50 74.77 49.62
C GLY A 432 -1.01 75.00 49.37
N ILE A 433 -0.19 73.93 49.38
CA ILE A 433 1.26 74.01 49.21
C ILE A 433 1.61 73.83 47.72
N ALA A 434 2.39 74.76 47.16
CA ALA A 434 2.89 74.65 45.79
C ALA A 434 3.73 73.38 45.63
N ILE A 435 3.38 72.55 44.64
CA ILE A 435 3.97 71.22 44.43
C ILE A 435 5.47 71.37 44.12
N ASN A 436 6.29 70.65 44.88
CA ASN A 436 7.75 70.67 44.78
C ASN A 436 8.23 70.06 43.44
N LYS A 437 9.31 70.61 42.87
CA LYS A 437 9.92 70.14 41.59
C LYS A 437 10.26 68.65 41.64
N GLU A 438 10.60 68.12 42.81
CA GLU A 438 10.99 66.73 43.04
C GLU A 438 9.85 65.74 42.79
N ILE A 439 8.61 66.08 43.19
CA ILE A 439 7.43 65.22 43.00
C ILE A 439 7.12 65.10 41.50
N ASN A 440 7.18 66.22 40.77
CA ASN A 440 7.05 66.23 39.31
C ASN A 440 8.17 65.45 38.60
N LEU A 441 9.40 65.51 39.12
CA LEU A 441 10.51 64.72 38.59
C LEU A 441 10.31 63.21 38.82
N MET A 442 9.84 62.79 40.00
CA MET A 442 9.52 61.39 40.29
C MET A 442 8.40 60.89 39.38
N TYR A 443 7.33 61.67 39.24
CA TYR A 443 6.20 61.33 38.36
C TYR A 443 6.64 61.11 36.90
N ASN A 444 7.45 62.04 36.37
CA ASN A 444 7.92 61.97 34.98
C ASN A 444 8.93 60.83 34.77
N ASN A 445 9.78 60.52 35.74
CA ASN A 445 10.70 59.37 35.63
C ASN A 445 9.96 58.03 35.70
N SER A 446 8.94 57.91 36.55
CA SER A 446 8.09 56.71 36.61
C SER A 446 7.34 56.47 35.30
N ARG A 447 6.78 57.52 34.68
CA ARG A 447 6.15 57.40 33.36
C ARG A 447 7.16 57.07 32.26
N ARG A 448 8.39 57.61 32.33
CA ARG A 448 9.47 57.26 31.40
C ARG A 448 9.83 55.77 31.50
N LEU A 449 9.92 55.23 32.72
CA LEU A 449 10.19 53.80 32.94
C LEU A 449 9.07 52.92 32.38
N LEU A 450 7.81 53.31 32.61
CA LEU A 450 6.64 52.60 32.07
C LEU A 450 6.69 52.52 30.54
N ARG A 451 7.02 53.64 29.88
CA ARG A 451 7.15 53.70 28.42
C ARG A 451 8.25 52.78 27.90
N LEU A 452 9.39 52.70 28.60
CA LEU A 452 10.51 51.83 28.20
C LEU A 452 10.15 50.34 28.34
N ILE A 453 9.42 49.99 29.40
CA ILE A 453 8.92 48.62 29.61
C ILE A 453 7.91 48.25 28.51
N ASN A 454 6.96 49.14 28.21
CA ASN A 454 5.99 48.90 27.15
C ASN A 454 6.66 48.77 25.77
N GLN A 455 7.69 49.56 25.47
CA GLN A 455 8.47 49.40 24.23
C GLN A 455 9.23 48.07 24.16
N LEU A 456 9.77 47.58 25.27
CA LEU A 456 10.41 46.27 25.35
C LEU A 456 9.40 45.14 25.11
N LEU A 457 8.18 45.29 25.61
CA LEU A 457 7.08 44.36 25.41
C LEU A 457 6.58 44.34 23.97
N ASP A 458 6.40 45.52 23.36
CA ASP A 458 6.02 45.66 21.95
C ASP A 458 7.08 45.02 21.04
N TYR A 459 8.37 45.14 21.37
CA TYR A 459 9.45 44.46 20.62
C TYR A 459 9.29 42.93 20.64
N ARG A 460 8.97 42.36 21.80
CA ARG A 460 8.76 40.91 21.94
C ARG A 460 7.50 40.43 21.22
N LYS A 461 6.39 41.16 21.31
CA LYS A 461 5.16 40.83 20.56
C LYS A 461 5.39 40.82 19.04
N THR A 462 6.31 41.68 18.57
CA THR A 462 6.72 41.75 17.17
C THR A 462 7.59 40.55 16.75
N GLU A 463 8.59 40.14 17.54
CA GLU A 463 9.40 38.93 17.27
C GLU A 463 8.55 37.65 17.19
N ASP A 464 7.50 37.56 18.01
CA ASP A 464 6.60 36.40 18.07
C ASP A 464 5.49 36.42 16.98
N GLN A 465 5.43 37.42 16.10
CA GLN A 465 4.35 37.64 15.10
C GLN A 465 2.94 37.73 15.70
N LYS A 466 2.80 38.19 16.95
CA LYS A 466 1.52 38.20 17.67
C LYS A 466 0.69 39.47 17.47
N PHE A 467 1.18 40.46 16.71
CA PHE A 467 0.38 41.64 16.37
C PHE A 467 -0.63 41.32 15.27
N THR A 468 -1.90 41.58 15.55
CA THR A 468 -2.98 41.53 14.58
C THR A 468 -3.24 42.95 14.05
N LEU A 469 -3.07 43.16 12.75
CA LEU A 469 -3.33 44.45 12.12
C LEU A 469 -4.84 44.74 12.09
N ARG A 470 -5.26 45.96 12.50
CA ARG A 470 -6.64 46.42 12.42
C ARG A 470 -6.74 47.68 11.57
N ALA A 471 -6.72 47.50 10.26
CA ALA A 471 -6.71 48.60 9.31
C ALA A 471 -8.12 49.19 9.10
N SER A 472 -8.22 50.51 9.18
CA SER A 472 -9.45 51.28 8.94
C SER A 472 -9.19 52.39 7.93
N GLN A 473 -10.20 52.71 7.12
CA GLN A 473 -10.13 53.79 6.12
C GLN A 473 -9.98 55.13 6.84
N THR A 474 -8.85 55.79 6.64
CA THR A 474 -8.45 56.98 7.39
C THR A 474 -7.98 58.08 6.44
N ASN A 475 -8.46 59.32 6.62
CA ASN A 475 -7.89 60.48 5.95
C ASN A 475 -6.50 60.77 6.52
N LEU A 476 -5.48 60.62 5.68
CA LEU A 476 -4.08 60.67 6.12
C LEU A 476 -3.64 62.08 6.54
N LEU A 477 -4.19 63.12 5.90
CA LEU A 477 -3.90 64.51 6.27
C LEU A 477 -4.46 64.83 7.65
N ASP A 478 -5.72 64.50 7.91
CA ASP A 478 -6.39 64.79 9.19
C ASP A 478 -5.74 64.01 10.34
N PHE A 479 -5.42 62.73 10.11
CA PHE A 479 -4.65 61.93 11.05
C PHE A 479 -3.28 62.56 11.36
N SER A 480 -2.55 62.99 10.33
CA SER A 480 -1.23 63.62 10.50
C SER A 480 -1.32 64.96 11.24
N LYS A 481 -2.34 65.78 10.97
CA LYS A 481 -2.59 67.05 11.68
C LYS A 481 -2.81 66.84 13.18
N GLY A 482 -3.55 65.79 13.56
CA GLY A 482 -3.77 65.44 14.96
C GLY A 482 -2.46 65.28 15.73
N ILE A 483 -1.57 64.43 15.21
CA ILE A 483 -0.28 64.14 15.87
C ILE A 483 0.67 65.34 15.81
N VAL A 484 0.70 66.07 14.70
CA VAL A 484 1.52 67.28 14.54
C VAL A 484 1.20 68.31 15.64
N SER A 485 -0.08 68.47 15.99
CA SER A 485 -0.51 69.45 17.01
C SER A 485 0.10 69.20 18.40
N ASP A 486 0.38 67.95 18.74
CA ASP A 486 1.02 67.58 20.03
C ASP A 486 2.46 68.12 20.15
N PHE A 487 3.12 68.39 19.02
CA PHE A 487 4.50 68.88 18.97
C PHE A 487 4.61 70.41 18.79
N ASP A 488 3.50 71.13 18.57
CA ASP A 488 3.50 72.59 18.38
C ASP A 488 4.12 73.35 19.55
N ARG A 489 3.89 72.87 20.78
CA ARG A 489 4.47 73.47 21.99
C ARG A 489 5.99 73.34 22.02
N GLU A 490 6.51 72.17 21.66
CA GLU A 490 7.95 71.92 21.61
C GLU A 490 8.62 72.67 20.44
N ALA A 491 7.94 72.76 19.29
CA ALA A 491 8.38 73.57 18.15
C ALA A 491 8.53 75.04 18.53
N LYS A 492 7.52 75.64 19.18
CA LYS A 492 7.59 77.02 19.69
C LYS A 492 8.70 77.22 20.72
N LYS A 493 8.87 76.28 21.64
CA LYS A 493 9.90 76.35 22.70
C LYS A 493 11.32 76.35 22.14
N LYS A 494 11.58 75.59 21.07
CA LYS A 494 12.90 75.50 20.40
C LYS A 494 13.03 76.41 19.17
N ASN A 495 12.01 77.20 18.88
CA ASN A 495 11.90 78.01 17.66
C ASN A 495 12.16 77.23 16.36
N ILE A 496 11.65 75.99 16.26
CA ILE A 496 11.80 75.14 15.07
C ILE A 496 10.70 75.47 14.06
N GLU A 497 11.06 75.69 12.79
CA GLU A 497 10.11 75.83 11.68
C GLU A 497 9.48 74.46 11.40
N PHE A 498 8.21 74.29 11.74
CA PHE A 498 7.48 73.03 11.62
C PHE A 498 6.34 73.16 10.61
N SER A 499 6.33 72.31 9.58
CA SER A 499 5.34 72.39 8.48
C SER A 499 4.83 71.01 8.05
N LEU A 500 3.56 70.97 7.63
CA LEU A 500 2.90 69.81 7.04
C LEU A 500 2.32 70.22 5.68
N THR A 501 2.67 69.48 4.63
CA THR A 501 2.23 69.75 3.25
C THR A 501 1.69 68.47 2.60
N THR A 502 0.72 68.58 1.70
CA THR A 502 0.19 67.45 0.94
C THR A 502 -0.12 67.84 -0.51
N ASN A 503 -0.06 66.90 -1.45
CA ASN A 503 -0.56 67.07 -2.81
C ASN A 503 -2.04 66.64 -2.99
N ASN A 504 -2.63 65.96 -2.00
CA ASN A 504 -4.05 65.59 -1.96
C ASN A 504 -4.59 65.67 -0.52
N GLU A 505 -5.60 66.52 -0.29
CA GLU A 505 -6.20 66.72 1.04
C GLU A 505 -7.23 65.64 1.41
N ASN A 506 -7.81 64.95 0.43
CA ASN A 506 -8.83 63.92 0.62
C ASN A 506 -8.27 62.50 0.46
N LEU A 507 -6.99 62.30 0.77
CA LEU A 507 -6.33 61.02 0.59
C LEU A 507 -6.72 60.05 1.71
N GLU A 508 -7.47 59.00 1.33
CA GLU A 508 -7.88 57.93 2.24
C GLU A 508 -6.99 56.70 2.09
N VAL A 509 -6.48 56.20 3.21
CA VAL A 509 -5.60 55.03 3.27
C VAL A 509 -6.08 54.08 4.37
N TYR A 510 -5.96 52.77 4.13
CA TYR A 510 -6.25 51.77 5.16
C TYR A 510 -5.06 51.64 6.11
N ILE A 511 -5.20 52.22 7.30
CA ILE A 511 -4.17 52.14 8.35
C ILE A 511 -4.78 51.74 9.70
N ASP A 512 -3.98 51.04 10.50
CA ASP A 512 -4.19 50.92 11.92
C ASP A 512 -3.71 52.21 12.58
N ARG A 513 -4.67 53.04 13.00
CA ARG A 513 -4.40 54.37 13.56
C ARG A 513 -3.51 54.30 14.80
N ASN A 514 -3.64 53.26 15.63
CA ASN A 514 -2.86 53.12 16.87
C ASN A 514 -1.40 52.76 16.59
N LEU A 515 -1.17 51.84 15.65
CA LEU A 515 0.20 51.47 15.25
C LEU A 515 0.88 52.62 14.51
N MET A 516 0.15 53.28 13.61
CA MET A 516 0.70 54.40 12.84
C MET A 516 0.94 55.64 13.71
N ASP A 517 0.16 55.85 14.77
CA ASP A 517 0.39 56.90 15.75
C ASP A 517 1.75 56.72 16.44
N LYS A 518 2.04 55.50 16.89
CA LYS A 518 3.35 55.14 17.46
C LYS A 518 4.50 55.38 16.49
N VAL A 519 4.30 55.07 15.21
CA VAL A 519 5.29 55.34 14.14
C VAL A 519 5.56 56.83 14.02
N TYR A 520 4.50 57.63 13.82
CA TYR A 520 4.60 59.08 13.67
C TYR A 520 5.24 59.74 14.88
N PHE A 521 4.79 59.39 16.09
CA PHE A 521 5.34 59.92 17.34
C PHE A 521 6.82 59.58 17.50
N ASN A 522 7.24 58.36 17.16
CA ASN A 522 8.65 57.95 17.24
C ASN A 522 9.52 58.74 16.24
N LEU A 523 9.08 58.90 14.99
CA LEU A 523 9.82 59.67 13.99
C LEU A 523 9.90 61.15 14.35
N LEU A 524 8.78 61.76 14.76
CA LEU A 524 8.74 63.17 15.15
C LEU A 524 9.54 63.43 16.43
N SER A 525 9.42 62.58 17.45
CA SER A 525 10.21 62.74 18.67
C SER A 525 11.72 62.61 18.40
N ASN A 526 12.15 61.77 17.46
CA ASN A 526 13.53 61.73 17.00
C ASN A 526 13.92 63.01 16.25
N ALA A 527 13.10 63.48 15.31
CA ALA A 527 13.34 64.73 14.58
C ALA A 527 13.51 65.92 15.55
N PHE A 528 12.61 66.09 16.52
CA PHE A 528 12.70 67.14 17.55
C PHE A 528 13.85 66.94 18.54
N LYS A 529 14.30 65.70 18.77
CA LYS A 529 15.45 65.40 19.64
C LYS A 529 16.77 65.81 18.99
N PHE A 530 16.92 65.60 17.69
CA PHE A 530 18.17 65.75 16.95
C PHE A 530 18.28 67.04 16.13
N THR A 531 17.18 67.78 15.97
CA THR A 531 17.18 69.12 15.37
C THR A 531 17.59 70.17 16.41
N PRO A 532 18.59 71.03 16.11
CA PRO A 532 18.97 72.13 16.99
C PRO A 532 17.91 73.23 17.03
N GLU A 533 18.03 74.16 17.98
CA GLU A 533 17.18 75.35 18.03
C GLU A 533 17.29 76.17 16.73
N ASN A 534 16.19 76.75 16.26
CA ASN A 534 16.08 77.41 14.95
C ASN A 534 16.23 76.50 13.72
N GLY A 535 16.18 75.17 13.89
CA GLY A 535 16.15 74.22 12.79
C GLY A 535 14.79 74.13 12.09
N LYS A 536 14.68 73.20 11.13
CA LYS A 536 13.46 72.95 10.35
C LYS A 536 13.06 71.49 10.41
N ILE A 537 11.77 71.23 10.58
CA ILE A 537 11.16 69.91 10.46
C ILE A 537 9.96 70.04 9.50
N SER A 538 9.90 69.18 8.48
CA SER A 538 8.81 69.21 7.50
C SER A 538 8.27 67.81 7.27
N ILE A 539 6.94 67.69 7.22
CA ILE A 539 6.23 66.49 6.84
C ILE A 539 5.59 66.74 5.47
N SER A 540 5.82 65.85 4.50
CA SER A 540 5.22 65.94 3.16
C SER A 540 4.54 64.64 2.78
N ILE A 541 3.24 64.71 2.50
CA ILE A 541 2.43 63.57 2.04
C ILE A 541 2.27 63.68 0.52
N LYS A 542 2.68 62.63 -0.21
CA LYS A 542 2.63 62.61 -1.67
C LYS A 542 1.95 61.34 -2.16
N GLU A 543 0.76 61.49 -2.72
CA GLU A 543 0.07 60.43 -3.47
C GLU A 543 0.79 60.19 -4.81
N ASP A 544 1.18 58.94 -5.07
CA ASP A 544 1.66 58.46 -6.37
C ASP A 544 0.63 57.49 -6.97
N ARG A 545 -0.18 58.01 -7.89
CA ARG A 545 -1.24 57.25 -8.55
C ARG A 545 -0.72 56.22 -9.55
N GLU A 546 0.46 56.43 -10.12
CA GLU A 546 1.00 55.51 -11.15
C GLU A 546 1.43 54.20 -10.52
N ASN A 547 2.02 54.26 -9.33
CA ASN A 547 2.47 53.09 -8.58
C ASN A 547 1.47 52.61 -7.51
N ASN A 548 0.31 53.27 -7.39
CA ASN A 548 -0.74 52.97 -6.40
C ASN A 548 -0.21 52.96 -4.95
N VAL A 549 0.60 53.95 -4.59
CA VAL A 549 1.21 54.11 -3.26
C VAL A 549 1.13 55.57 -2.77
N VAL A 550 1.32 55.78 -1.47
CA VAL A 550 1.55 57.10 -0.87
C VAL A 550 2.91 57.12 -0.20
N HIS A 551 3.64 58.21 -0.38
CA HIS A 551 4.88 58.50 0.31
C HIS A 551 4.69 59.57 1.39
N ILE A 552 5.14 59.29 2.61
CA ILE A 552 5.12 60.22 3.74
C ILE A 552 6.57 60.51 4.11
N HIS A 553 7.02 61.73 3.82
CA HIS A 553 8.38 62.19 4.06
C HIS A 553 8.44 62.94 5.40
N PHE A 554 9.24 62.44 6.33
CA PHE A 554 9.60 63.13 7.58
C PHE A 554 11.03 63.62 7.46
N LYS A 555 11.20 64.92 7.27
CA LYS A 555 12.51 65.54 7.05
C LYS A 555 12.87 66.49 8.17
N ASP A 556 14.09 66.35 8.68
CA ASP A 556 14.67 67.24 9.67
C ASP A 556 16.00 67.84 9.20
N SER A 557 16.36 69.01 9.75
CA SER A 557 17.64 69.67 9.52
C SER A 557 18.64 69.41 10.66
N GLY A 558 18.56 68.24 11.29
CA GLY A 558 19.39 67.85 12.43
C GLY A 558 20.79 67.38 12.06
N ILE A 559 21.44 66.69 13.01
CA ILE A 559 22.82 66.20 12.89
C ILE A 559 23.04 65.11 11.83
N GLY A 560 21.96 64.56 11.26
CA GLY A 560 22.00 63.47 10.28
C GLY A 560 22.48 62.13 10.85
N ILE A 561 22.60 61.14 9.96
CA ILE A 561 22.99 59.75 10.23
C ILE A 561 24.24 59.43 9.39
N PRO A 562 25.33 58.90 9.98
CA PRO A 562 26.51 58.51 9.22
C PRO A 562 26.19 57.48 8.13
N GLU A 563 26.79 57.62 6.95
CA GLU A 563 26.51 56.77 5.76
C GLU A 563 26.73 55.27 6.02
N LYS A 564 27.70 54.92 6.87
CA LYS A 564 28.00 53.53 7.26
C LYS A 564 26.98 52.92 8.24
N GLU A 565 26.13 53.74 8.83
CA GLU A 565 25.18 53.36 9.88
C GLU A 565 23.72 53.36 9.38
N ILE A 566 23.46 53.92 8.19
CA ILE A 566 22.12 54.02 7.56
C ILE A 566 21.42 52.65 7.52
N ASP A 567 22.12 51.60 7.09
CA ASP A 567 21.54 50.24 6.99
C ASP A 567 21.26 49.60 8.36
N GLN A 568 21.85 50.14 9.43
CA GLN A 568 21.78 49.57 10.78
C GLN A 568 20.75 50.26 11.68
N VAL A 569 20.23 51.44 11.32
CA VAL A 569 19.34 52.22 12.20
C VAL A 569 17.99 51.56 12.49
N PHE A 570 17.57 50.62 11.64
CA PHE A 570 16.36 49.83 11.86
C PHE A 570 16.62 48.53 12.61
N ASN A 571 17.88 48.21 12.97
CA ASN A 571 18.19 47.05 13.81
C ASN A 571 17.83 47.33 15.27
N ALA A 572 17.33 46.31 15.96
CA ALA A 572 16.97 46.43 17.36
C ALA A 572 18.18 46.72 18.25
N PHE A 573 17.98 47.56 19.27
CA PHE A 573 19.00 48.00 20.23
C PHE A 573 20.16 48.81 19.62
N TYR A 574 20.07 49.17 18.35
CA TYR A 574 21.09 49.96 17.69
C TYR A 574 21.05 51.43 18.14
N GLN A 575 22.21 52.00 18.42
CA GLN A 575 22.40 53.40 18.72
C GLN A 575 23.54 53.92 17.85
N GLY A 576 23.27 54.95 17.04
CA GLY A 576 24.29 55.54 16.18
C GLY A 576 25.40 56.23 16.97
N SER A 577 26.61 56.25 16.42
CA SER A 577 27.82 56.78 17.07
C SER A 577 27.72 58.27 17.44
N ASN A 578 26.88 59.03 16.73
CA ASN A 578 26.64 60.46 16.94
C ASN A 578 25.54 60.78 17.98
N ASN A 579 24.96 59.76 18.63
CA ASN A 579 23.86 59.93 19.61
C ASN A 579 24.38 59.85 21.06
N TYR A 580 24.84 60.98 21.62
CA TYR A 580 25.31 61.07 23.01
C TYR A 580 24.20 61.03 24.08
N ARG A 581 22.93 60.75 23.70
CA ARG A 581 21.78 60.76 24.61
C ARG A 581 21.15 59.36 24.72
N ASN A 582 21.18 58.78 25.92
CA ASN A 582 20.59 57.47 26.26
C ASN A 582 19.17 57.28 25.69
N SER A 583 19.03 56.37 24.74
CA SER A 583 17.75 55.91 24.15
C SER A 583 17.73 54.39 24.07
N SER A 584 16.56 53.76 24.07
CA SER A 584 16.44 52.29 24.05
C SER A 584 16.93 51.63 22.75
N GLY A 585 16.99 52.36 21.63
CA GLY A 585 17.36 51.78 20.32
C GLY A 585 16.30 50.84 19.73
N ILE A 586 15.09 50.84 20.28
CA ILE A 586 14.00 49.91 19.90
C ILE A 586 12.99 50.60 18.96
N GLY A 587 12.83 51.93 19.06
CA GLY A 587 11.75 52.68 18.40
C GLY A 587 11.73 52.52 16.88
N LEU A 588 12.86 52.72 16.19
CA LEU A 588 12.92 52.64 14.72
C LEU A 588 12.69 51.22 14.20
N HIS A 589 13.19 50.21 14.91
CA HIS A 589 12.92 48.80 14.61
C HIS A 589 11.41 48.51 14.68
N LEU A 590 10.74 48.94 15.76
CA LEU A 590 9.29 48.81 15.91
C LEU A 590 8.53 49.58 14.82
N SER A 591 8.94 50.81 14.51
CA SER A 591 8.32 51.59 13.44
C SER A 591 8.38 50.86 12.10
N LYS A 592 9.53 50.28 11.75
CA LYS A 592 9.68 49.45 10.55
C LYS A 592 8.74 48.25 10.59
N SER A 593 8.72 47.49 11.68
CA SER A 593 7.84 46.33 11.78
C SER A 593 6.35 46.67 11.69
N PHE A 594 5.91 47.79 12.27
CA PHE A 594 4.52 48.25 12.13
C PHE A 594 4.19 48.64 10.70
N ILE A 595 5.10 49.29 9.99
CA ILE A 595 4.93 49.64 8.57
C ILE A 595 4.92 48.37 7.70
N ASP A 596 5.79 47.40 7.99
CA ASP A 596 5.83 46.11 7.30
C ASP A 596 4.51 45.32 7.49
N LEU A 597 3.87 45.40 8.67
CA LEU A 597 2.54 44.82 8.90
C LEU A 597 1.47 45.41 7.97
N HIS A 598 1.56 46.72 7.67
CA HIS A 598 0.71 47.40 6.69
C HIS A 598 1.12 47.12 5.23
N LYS A 599 2.09 46.21 5.00
CA LYS A 599 2.71 45.94 3.69
C LYS A 599 3.36 47.18 3.05
N GLY A 600 3.75 48.14 3.88
CA GLY A 600 4.52 49.29 3.47
C GLY A 600 6.03 49.06 3.55
N SER A 601 6.79 50.10 3.31
CA SER A 601 8.24 50.15 3.55
C SER A 601 8.64 51.47 4.20
N ILE A 602 9.77 51.47 4.91
CA ILE A 602 10.41 52.69 5.42
C ILE A 602 11.87 52.74 4.99
N GLU A 603 12.27 53.88 4.47
CA GLU A 603 13.62 54.17 4.01
C GLU A 603 14.16 55.41 4.71
N VAL A 604 15.47 55.55 4.75
CA VAL A 604 16.12 56.73 5.34
C VAL A 604 17.24 57.25 4.44
N VAL A 605 17.24 58.56 4.23
CA VAL A 605 18.27 59.28 3.48
C VAL A 605 18.85 60.36 4.37
N SER A 606 20.17 60.40 4.52
CA SER A 606 20.83 61.44 5.31
C SER A 606 21.99 62.07 4.54
N LYS A 607 21.84 63.36 4.20
CA LYS A 607 22.88 64.19 3.56
C LYS A 607 23.12 65.48 4.31
N ASN A 608 22.06 66.24 4.61
CA ASN A 608 22.07 67.48 5.40
C ASN A 608 20.86 67.46 6.35
N GLY A 609 20.96 66.68 7.42
CA GLY A 609 19.81 66.22 8.22
C GLY A 609 19.36 64.81 7.85
N ALA A 610 18.24 64.34 8.40
CA ALA A 610 17.69 63.02 8.08
C ALA A 610 16.29 63.14 7.45
N GLU A 611 16.02 62.28 6.47
CA GLU A 611 14.72 62.15 5.82
C GLU A 611 14.28 60.70 5.89
N PHE A 612 13.21 60.42 6.64
CA PHE A 612 12.56 59.12 6.69
C PHE A 612 11.36 59.11 5.75
N ILE A 613 11.30 58.12 4.87
CA ILE A 613 10.27 58.01 3.83
C ILE A 613 9.47 56.74 4.10
N ILE A 614 8.21 56.91 4.50
CA ILE A 614 7.26 55.79 4.63
C ILE A 614 6.51 55.65 3.31
N THR A 615 6.44 54.43 2.78
CA THR A 615 5.64 54.09 1.60
C THR A 615 4.52 53.14 2.01
N LEU A 616 3.26 53.50 1.74
CA LEU A 616 2.09 52.66 2.01
C LEU A 616 1.33 52.39 0.70
N PRO A 617 0.88 51.15 0.44
CA PRO A 617 0.03 50.87 -0.72
C PRO A 617 -1.37 51.47 -0.56
N LEU A 618 -1.96 51.94 -1.67
CA LEU A 618 -3.32 52.47 -1.70
C LEU A 618 -4.35 51.34 -1.90
N GLY A 619 -5.58 51.58 -1.42
CA GLY A 619 -6.66 50.60 -1.47
C GLY A 619 -6.57 49.54 -0.37
N LYS A 620 -7.33 48.45 -0.52
CA LYS A 620 -7.46 47.38 0.50
C LYS A 620 -6.98 46.00 0.05
N GLU A 621 -6.64 45.83 -1.22
CA GLU A 621 -6.36 44.52 -1.84
C GLU A 621 -5.06 43.87 -1.33
N HIS A 622 -4.14 44.67 -0.79
CA HIS A 622 -2.88 44.19 -0.22
C HIS A 622 -3.04 43.69 1.24
N LEU A 623 -4.22 43.86 1.84
CA LEU A 623 -4.54 43.49 3.21
C LEU A 623 -5.49 42.29 3.25
N ASP A 624 -5.33 41.43 4.25
CA ASP A 624 -6.25 40.31 4.46
C ASP A 624 -7.64 40.83 4.87
N GLU A 625 -8.72 40.24 4.34
CA GLU A 625 -10.10 40.67 4.66
C GLU A 625 -10.40 40.68 6.17
N LYS A 626 -9.74 39.81 6.95
CA LYS A 626 -9.88 39.71 8.41
C LYS A 626 -9.22 40.88 9.17
N SER A 627 -8.33 41.62 8.54
CA SER A 627 -7.60 42.76 9.14
C SER A 627 -8.32 44.10 8.95
N ILE A 628 -9.38 44.14 8.13
CA ILE A 628 -10.11 45.37 7.79
C ILE A 628 -11.32 45.54 8.71
N VAL A 629 -11.41 46.69 9.39
CA VAL A 629 -12.52 47.04 10.30
C VAL A 629 -13.36 48.20 9.75
N LYS A 630 -14.69 48.13 9.94
CA LYS A 630 -15.68 49.08 9.37
C LYS A 630 -15.79 50.42 10.08
N GLU A 631 -15.42 50.49 11.35
CA GLU A 631 -15.44 51.72 12.16
C GLU A 631 -14.06 51.93 12.76
N ALA A 632 -13.55 53.16 12.66
CA ALA A 632 -12.41 53.59 13.45
C ALA A 632 -12.87 53.63 14.91
N ALA A 633 -12.48 52.63 15.71
CA ALA A 633 -12.62 52.74 17.16
C ALA A 633 -11.82 53.97 17.61
N LEU A 634 -12.50 55.08 17.86
CA LEU A 634 -11.97 56.20 18.62
C LEU A 634 -11.89 55.73 20.08
N ASP A 635 -10.89 54.91 20.38
CA ASP A 635 -10.40 54.80 21.75
C ASP A 635 -9.74 56.15 22.06
N TYR A 636 -10.55 57.12 22.51
CA TYR A 636 -10.05 58.34 23.12
C TYR A 636 -9.31 57.97 24.42
N VAL A 637 -8.06 57.53 24.29
CA VAL A 637 -7.07 57.59 25.36
C VAL A 637 -6.24 58.85 25.12
N HIS A 638 -6.90 60.00 25.01
CA HIS A 638 -6.25 61.25 25.36
C HIS A 638 -6.27 61.34 26.88
N GLN A 639 -5.14 61.02 27.49
CA GLN A 639 -4.77 61.50 28.82
C GLN A 639 -4.45 63.01 28.71
N SER A 640 -5.45 63.81 28.33
CA SER A 640 -5.37 65.27 28.32
C SER A 640 -5.99 65.81 29.60
N ASP A 641 -5.22 66.64 30.29
CA ASP A 641 -5.61 67.46 31.43
C ASP A 641 -7.01 68.08 31.26
N TYR A 642 -7.98 67.56 32.00
CA TYR A 642 -9.19 68.29 32.39
C TYR A 642 -9.38 68.11 33.90
N LEU A 643 -8.66 68.92 34.65
CA LEU A 643 -9.06 69.35 35.98
C LEU A 643 -9.86 70.63 35.79
N ASP A 644 -11.18 70.50 35.69
CA ASP A 644 -12.06 71.60 36.08
C ASP A 644 -12.88 71.20 37.30
N SER A 645 -13.03 72.20 38.15
CA SER A 645 -13.34 72.07 39.56
C SER A 645 -14.85 72.07 39.77
N GLU A 646 -15.36 71.09 40.53
CA GLU A 646 -16.52 71.34 41.38
C GLU A 646 -16.25 70.86 42.80
N VAL A 647 -16.32 71.83 43.71
CA VAL A 647 -16.17 71.70 45.15
C VAL A 647 -17.40 70.97 45.69
N ILE A 648 -17.24 69.72 46.10
CA ILE A 648 -18.21 69.08 47.00
C ILE A 648 -17.65 69.14 48.41
N GLN A 649 -18.29 69.98 49.24
CA GLN A 649 -18.04 70.13 50.66
C GLN A 649 -18.10 68.78 51.38
N LYS A 650 -17.05 68.46 52.14
CA LYS A 650 -17.05 67.36 53.10
C LYS A 650 -18.05 67.66 54.22
N LYS A 651 -19.12 66.87 54.32
CA LYS A 651 -19.76 66.60 55.61
C LYS A 651 -18.93 65.54 56.34
N GLU A 652 -18.60 65.80 57.61
CA GLU A 652 -17.96 64.81 58.48
C GLU A 652 -18.86 63.59 58.69
N PRO A 653 -18.32 62.35 58.71
CA PRO A 653 -19.11 61.17 59.00
C PRO A 653 -19.28 61.00 60.52
N GLN A 654 -20.54 61.03 60.95
CA GLN A 654 -20.97 60.47 62.24
C GLN A 654 -20.68 58.96 62.28
N HIS A 655 -20.22 58.48 63.43
CA HIS A 655 -20.13 57.06 63.76
C HIS A 655 -21.50 56.39 63.56
N ASN A 656 -21.59 55.48 62.58
CA ASN A 656 -22.69 54.53 62.43
C ASN A 656 -22.11 53.12 62.31
N GLU A 657 -22.80 52.15 62.91
CA GLU A 657 -22.41 50.73 63.01
C GLU A 657 -22.53 49.94 61.67
N ASP A 658 -22.80 50.59 60.53
CA ASP A 658 -23.00 49.94 59.24
C ASP A 658 -22.00 50.44 58.16
N ARG A 659 -20.76 49.93 58.16
CA ARG A 659 -19.80 50.14 57.04
C ARG A 659 -19.88 48.98 56.05
N TYR A 660 -19.87 49.30 54.75
CA TYR A 660 -19.79 48.26 53.71
C TYR A 660 -18.48 47.47 53.80
N SER A 661 -18.59 46.17 53.54
CA SER A 661 -17.49 45.22 53.56
C SER A 661 -16.88 45.00 52.18
N ILE A 662 -15.55 45.07 52.08
CA ILE A 662 -14.78 44.85 50.86
C ILE A 662 -13.88 43.63 51.07
N LEU A 663 -13.96 42.65 50.18
CA LEU A 663 -12.95 41.59 50.09
C LEU A 663 -11.94 41.97 49.00
N TYR A 664 -10.69 42.27 49.40
CA TYR A 664 -9.60 42.55 48.47
C TYR A 664 -8.66 41.35 48.35
N ILE A 665 -8.54 40.81 47.14
CA ILE A 665 -7.76 39.63 46.81
C ILE A 665 -6.55 40.06 45.97
N GLU A 666 -5.36 39.98 46.53
CA GLU A 666 -4.09 40.43 45.92
C GLU A 666 -2.93 39.65 46.55
N ASP A 667 -1.99 39.16 45.74
CA ASP A 667 -0.82 38.41 46.22
C ASP A 667 0.30 39.35 46.72
N ASN A 668 0.37 40.56 46.16
CA ASN A 668 1.31 41.58 46.60
C ASN A 668 0.85 42.27 47.89
N LYS A 669 1.48 41.89 49.00
CA LYS A 669 1.19 42.44 50.33
C LYS A 669 1.31 43.96 50.43
N ASP A 670 2.29 44.58 49.77
CA ASP A 670 2.50 46.03 49.85
C ASP A 670 1.37 46.81 49.14
N LEU A 671 0.89 46.32 47.99
CA LEU A 671 -0.24 46.90 47.27
C LEU A 671 -1.56 46.68 48.05
N LEU A 672 -1.72 45.48 48.62
CA LEU A 672 -2.82 45.12 49.49
C LEU A 672 -2.92 46.04 50.71
N ASP A 673 -1.81 46.26 51.41
CA ASP A 673 -1.72 47.16 52.57
C ASP A 673 -1.92 48.63 52.16
N PHE A 674 -1.38 49.07 51.04
CA PHE A 674 -1.52 50.45 50.57
C PHE A 674 -2.98 50.81 50.23
N VAL A 675 -3.67 49.98 49.45
CA VAL A 675 -5.06 50.21 49.04
C VAL A 675 -6.00 50.08 50.24
N SER A 676 -5.84 49.03 51.05
CA SER A 676 -6.69 48.83 52.24
C SER A 676 -6.57 49.99 53.23
N ASN A 677 -5.36 50.46 53.52
CA ASN A 677 -5.14 51.61 54.39
C ASN A 677 -5.79 52.89 53.86
N LYS A 678 -5.71 53.14 52.54
CA LYS A 678 -6.30 54.35 51.93
C LYS A 678 -7.82 54.40 52.06
N PHE A 679 -8.48 53.26 52.01
CA PHE A 679 -9.95 53.14 52.01
C PHE A 679 -10.54 52.70 53.36
N SER A 680 -9.72 52.32 54.34
CA SER A 680 -10.09 51.85 55.68
C SER A 680 -10.98 52.81 56.50
N THR A 681 -10.95 54.10 56.18
CA THR A 681 -11.78 55.11 56.83
C THR A 681 -13.24 55.05 56.41
N GLU A 682 -13.53 54.63 55.17
CA GLU A 682 -14.87 54.56 54.58
C GLU A 682 -15.44 53.12 54.59
N TYR A 683 -14.59 52.08 54.57
CA TYR A 683 -15.00 50.69 54.38
C TYR A 683 -14.32 49.71 55.35
N THR A 684 -14.95 48.56 55.58
CA THR A 684 -14.36 47.43 56.32
C THR A 684 -13.66 46.50 55.34
N PHE A 685 -12.36 46.26 55.50
CA PHE A 685 -11.58 45.41 54.59
C PHE A 685 -11.36 44.00 55.14
N PHE A 686 -11.56 43.02 54.27
CA PHE A 686 -11.10 41.65 54.41
C PHE A 686 -10.10 41.37 53.28
N THR A 687 -9.02 40.68 53.58
CA THR A 687 -7.90 40.51 52.66
C THR A 687 -7.58 39.04 52.42
N SER A 688 -7.27 38.66 51.20
CA SER A 688 -6.87 37.29 50.82
C SER A 688 -5.74 37.34 49.78
N ASP A 689 -4.87 36.34 49.81
CA ASP A 689 -3.80 36.14 48.83
C ASP A 689 -4.24 35.34 47.60
N GLY A 690 -5.53 34.99 47.52
CA GLY A 690 -6.11 34.23 46.42
C GLY A 690 -6.35 32.74 46.71
N THR A 691 -5.59 32.13 47.63
CA THR A 691 -5.64 30.67 47.91
C THR A 691 -6.99 30.26 48.53
N ASN A 692 -7.50 31.06 49.46
CA ASN A 692 -8.76 30.82 50.17
C ASN A 692 -9.89 31.78 49.74
N ALA A 693 -9.71 32.53 48.65
CA ALA A 693 -10.56 33.65 48.28
C ALA A 693 -12.03 33.26 48.06
N VAL A 694 -12.28 32.11 47.41
CA VAL A 694 -13.64 31.61 47.16
C VAL A 694 -14.31 31.21 48.47
N GLU A 695 -13.61 30.47 49.33
CA GLU A 695 -14.14 30.03 50.63
C GLU A 695 -14.45 31.24 51.52
N TYR A 696 -13.54 32.22 51.58
CA TYR A 696 -13.74 33.46 52.33
C TYR A 696 -14.93 34.26 51.82
N ALA A 697 -15.12 34.38 50.51
CA ALA A 697 -16.27 35.09 49.94
C ALA A 697 -17.61 34.38 50.26
N LEU A 698 -17.63 33.04 50.27
CA LEU A 698 -18.80 32.24 50.63
C LEU A 698 -19.15 32.32 52.12
N GLU A 699 -18.15 32.49 52.97
CA GLU A 699 -18.33 32.65 54.42
C GLU A 699 -18.71 34.07 54.80
N LEU A 700 -17.96 35.07 54.33
CA LEU A 700 -18.12 36.48 54.72
C LEU A 700 -19.34 37.13 54.04
N ILE A 701 -19.60 36.79 52.78
CA ILE A 701 -20.59 37.45 51.91
C ILE A 701 -20.37 38.98 51.90
N PRO A 702 -19.22 39.44 51.36
CA PRO A 702 -18.88 40.87 51.34
C PRO A 702 -19.85 41.69 50.47
N ASP A 703 -19.87 43.00 50.66
CA ASP A 703 -20.69 43.90 49.84
C ASP A 703 -20.09 44.18 48.47
N ILE A 704 -18.77 44.05 48.32
CA ILE A 704 -18.03 44.16 47.04
C ILE A 704 -16.72 43.35 47.11
N ILE A 705 -16.29 42.83 45.96
CA ILE A 705 -15.03 42.08 45.81
C ILE A 705 -14.11 42.85 44.85
N ILE A 706 -12.84 43.00 45.22
CA ILE A 706 -11.77 43.49 44.37
C ILE A 706 -10.77 42.34 44.22
N CYS A 707 -10.43 41.93 43.00
CA CYS A 707 -9.63 40.74 42.78
C CYS A 707 -8.57 40.97 41.71
N ASP A 708 -7.32 40.65 42.02
CA ASP A 708 -6.26 40.61 41.03
C ASP A 708 -6.43 39.43 40.07
N LEU A 709 -6.02 39.62 38.82
CA LEU A 709 -6.12 38.60 37.79
C LEU A 709 -5.09 37.48 37.98
N ASN A 710 -3.84 37.87 38.25
CA ASN A 710 -2.69 36.97 38.26
C ASN A 710 -2.39 36.48 39.68
N LEU A 711 -3.20 35.55 40.18
CA LEU A 711 -3.00 34.93 41.48
C LEU A 711 -2.31 33.56 41.36
N PRO A 712 -1.64 33.07 42.42
CA PRO A 712 -0.77 31.88 42.34
C PRO A 712 -1.49 30.56 42.01
N GLU A 713 -2.73 30.39 42.46
CA GLU A 713 -3.47 29.12 42.35
C GLU A 713 -4.63 29.17 41.36
N LEU A 714 -5.56 30.11 41.58
CA LEU A 714 -6.74 30.31 40.75
C LEU A 714 -6.69 31.70 40.13
N ASN A 715 -6.80 31.77 38.81
CA ASN A 715 -6.87 33.05 38.12
C ASN A 715 -8.13 33.83 38.57
N GLY A 716 -8.03 35.16 38.69
CA GLY A 716 -9.14 36.03 39.10
C GLY A 716 -10.43 35.85 38.30
N PHE A 717 -10.36 35.51 37.00
CA PHE A 717 -11.54 35.15 36.20
C PHE A 717 -12.22 33.87 36.69
N GLN A 718 -11.45 32.85 37.04
CA GLN A 718 -11.98 31.59 37.57
C GLN A 718 -12.61 31.78 38.95
N ILE A 719 -12.04 32.66 39.78
CA ILE A 719 -12.60 33.04 41.07
C ILE A 719 -13.93 33.77 40.84
N CYS A 720 -13.95 34.78 39.96
CA CYS A 720 -15.17 35.53 39.63
C CYS A 720 -16.27 34.62 39.09
N GLU A 721 -15.96 33.75 38.13
CA GLU A 721 -16.93 32.82 37.54
C GLU A 721 -17.51 31.86 38.59
N LYS A 722 -16.68 31.29 39.48
CA LYS A 722 -17.14 30.44 40.58
C LYS A 722 -18.08 31.19 41.52
N LEU A 723 -17.76 32.43 41.87
CA LEU A 723 -18.56 33.25 42.76
C LEU A 723 -19.87 33.72 42.12
N LYS A 724 -19.86 34.03 40.82
CA LYS A 724 -21.06 34.42 40.05
C LYS A 724 -22.00 33.24 39.82
N LYS A 725 -21.49 32.00 39.78
CA LYS A 725 -22.30 30.77 39.68
C LYS A 725 -22.91 30.32 41.02
N ASP A 726 -22.33 30.70 42.16
CA ASP A 726 -22.86 30.32 43.47
C ASP A 726 -24.02 31.25 43.90
N LEU A 727 -25.13 30.64 44.32
CA LEU A 727 -26.32 31.35 44.77
C LEU A 727 -26.02 32.33 45.92
N ARG A 728 -25.04 32.04 46.79
CA ARG A 728 -24.72 32.87 47.96
C ARG A 728 -23.98 34.14 47.59
N THR A 729 -23.19 34.14 46.53
CA THR A 729 -22.26 35.23 46.17
C THR A 729 -22.55 35.88 44.82
N SER A 730 -23.40 35.29 43.98
CA SER A 730 -23.79 35.78 42.64
C SER A 730 -24.10 37.28 42.58
N HIS A 731 -24.88 37.75 43.53
CA HIS A 731 -25.28 39.14 43.63
C HIS A 731 -24.15 40.14 43.97
N ILE A 732 -22.97 39.69 44.42
CA ILE A 732 -21.91 40.57 44.92
C ILE A 732 -21.19 41.24 43.72
N PRO A 733 -21.07 42.57 43.68
CA PRO A 733 -20.31 43.26 42.63
C PRO A 733 -18.81 42.91 42.73
N THR A 734 -18.18 42.62 41.59
CA THR A 734 -16.77 42.21 41.50
C THR A 734 -15.99 43.12 40.55
N ILE A 735 -14.89 43.69 41.04
CA ILE A 735 -13.91 44.47 40.27
C ILE A 735 -12.68 43.59 40.03
N ILE A 736 -12.25 43.43 38.78
CA ILE A 736 -11.01 42.74 38.43
C ILE A 736 -9.91 43.74 38.10
N LEU A 737 -8.74 43.56 38.72
CA LEU A 737 -7.51 44.30 38.43
C LEU A 737 -6.61 43.45 37.52
N THR A 738 -6.10 44.01 36.43
CA THR A 738 -5.28 43.25 35.46
C THR A 738 -4.04 44.01 35.01
N SER A 739 -2.92 43.33 34.76
CA SER A 739 -1.74 43.92 34.13
C SER A 739 -1.81 43.96 32.60
N SER A 740 -2.78 43.28 31.99
CA SER A 740 -2.89 43.10 30.54
C SER A 740 -3.96 44.01 29.94
N ASP A 741 -3.64 44.56 28.77
CA ASP A 741 -4.48 45.47 27.97
C ASP A 741 -4.99 44.80 26.67
N ASP A 742 -4.80 43.49 26.50
CA ASP A 742 -5.21 42.78 25.30
C ASP A 742 -6.71 42.45 25.27
N GLN A 743 -7.25 42.44 24.05
CA GLN A 743 -8.68 42.26 23.78
C GLN A 743 -9.21 40.88 24.20
N ASP A 744 -8.38 39.84 24.15
CA ASP A 744 -8.77 38.49 24.57
C ASP A 744 -8.98 38.41 26.09
N SER A 745 -8.09 39.05 26.84
CA SER A 745 -8.26 39.23 28.29
C SER A 745 -9.51 40.05 28.64
N TYR A 746 -9.88 41.04 27.82
CA TYR A 746 -11.09 41.84 28.02
C TYR A 746 -12.38 41.06 27.68
N LEU A 747 -12.37 40.21 26.66
CA LEU A 747 -13.49 39.32 26.33
C LEU A 747 -13.70 38.26 27.40
N GLN A 748 -12.63 37.60 27.85
CA GLN A 748 -12.69 36.62 28.94
C GLN A 748 -13.18 37.22 30.26
N ALA A 749 -12.79 38.47 30.50
CA ALA A 749 -13.29 39.30 31.58
C ALA A 749 -14.83 39.45 31.53
N LEU A 750 -15.39 39.89 30.40
CA LEU A 750 -16.84 40.02 30.25
C LEU A 750 -17.57 38.67 30.43
N ASP A 751 -16.98 37.59 29.90
CA ASP A 751 -17.53 36.23 30.05
C ASP A 751 -17.49 35.71 31.49
N SER A 752 -16.55 36.17 32.33
CA SER A 752 -16.45 35.74 33.73
C SER A 752 -17.54 36.34 34.63
N GLY A 753 -18.27 37.35 34.13
CA GLY A 753 -19.37 38.01 34.84
C GLY A 753 -18.93 39.10 35.83
N ALA A 754 -17.71 39.65 35.71
CA ALA A 754 -17.28 40.76 36.56
C ALA A 754 -17.94 42.09 36.14
N ASP A 755 -18.15 42.97 37.11
CA ASP A 755 -18.92 44.20 36.93
C ASP A 755 -18.06 45.35 36.41
N VAL A 756 -16.76 45.38 36.75
CA VAL A 756 -15.79 46.41 36.31
C VAL A 756 -14.40 45.80 36.15
N PHE A 757 -13.67 46.26 35.13
CA PHE A 757 -12.26 45.91 34.87
C PHE A 757 -11.37 47.14 34.93
N LEU A 758 -10.23 47.05 35.61
CA LEU A 758 -9.24 48.13 35.70
C LEU A 758 -7.82 47.62 35.43
N THR A 759 -7.07 48.33 34.57
CA THR A 759 -5.69 47.99 34.22
C THR A 759 -4.68 48.59 35.20
N LYS A 760 -3.68 47.80 35.64
CA LYS A 760 -2.51 48.22 36.42
C LYS A 760 -1.47 48.87 35.49
N PRO A 761 -0.94 50.08 35.77
CA PRO A 761 -1.24 50.92 36.93
C PRO A 761 -2.62 51.58 36.85
N PHE A 762 -3.43 51.42 37.90
CA PHE A 762 -4.78 52.00 37.98
C PHE A 762 -4.79 53.30 38.79
N ASN A 763 -5.72 54.18 38.46
CA ASN A 763 -5.91 55.42 39.20
C ASN A 763 -6.79 55.19 40.45
N LEU A 764 -6.33 55.61 41.63
CA LEU A 764 -7.04 55.42 42.90
C LEU A 764 -8.42 56.12 42.94
N LYS A 765 -8.57 57.27 42.26
CA LYS A 765 -9.86 57.97 42.19
C LYS A 765 -10.85 57.19 41.34
N VAL A 766 -10.38 56.59 40.24
CA VAL A 766 -11.22 55.74 39.38
C VAL A 766 -11.69 54.52 40.16
N LEU A 767 -10.78 53.83 40.87
CA LEU A 767 -11.15 52.70 41.73
C LEU A 767 -12.18 53.11 42.80
N ALA A 768 -11.98 54.24 43.47
CA ALA A 768 -12.91 54.75 44.48
C ALA A 768 -14.31 55.04 43.91
N GLN A 769 -14.39 55.66 42.73
CA GLN A 769 -15.66 55.97 42.07
C GLN A 769 -16.36 54.70 41.58
N SER A 770 -15.62 53.71 41.06
CA SER A 770 -16.17 52.42 40.68
C SER A 770 -16.81 51.70 41.86
N ILE A 771 -16.13 51.68 43.02
CA ILE A 771 -16.69 51.10 44.26
C ILE A 771 -17.98 51.83 44.66
N LYS A 772 -17.99 53.17 44.66
CA LYS A 772 -19.16 53.97 45.02
C LYS A 772 -20.33 53.74 44.06
N ALA A 773 -20.07 53.69 42.76
CA ALA A 773 -21.09 53.45 41.75
C ALA A 773 -21.72 52.07 41.89
N LEU A 774 -20.92 51.02 42.11
CA LEU A 774 -21.41 49.65 42.28
C LEU A 774 -22.25 49.49 43.56
N LEU A 775 -21.79 50.06 44.67
CA LEU A 775 -22.56 50.06 45.93
C LEU A 775 -23.86 50.86 45.80
N PHE A 776 -23.82 52.02 45.15
CA PHE A 776 -25.02 52.83 44.90
C PHE A 776 -26.05 52.10 44.04
N ASN A 777 -25.61 51.47 42.95
CA ASN A 777 -26.49 50.65 42.10
C ASN A 777 -27.13 49.50 42.89
N ARG A 778 -26.37 48.90 43.80
CA ARG A 778 -26.86 47.85 44.69
C ARG A 778 -27.91 48.35 45.68
N GLU A 779 -27.73 49.52 46.27
CA GLU A 779 -28.75 50.16 47.14
C GLU A 779 -30.02 50.52 46.37
N LYS A 780 -29.89 50.99 45.13
CA LYS A 780 -31.04 51.27 44.26
C LYS A 780 -31.85 50.00 43.98
N LEU A 781 -31.17 48.88 43.74
CA LEU A 781 -31.81 47.57 43.58
C LEU A 781 -32.50 47.10 44.86
N ARG A 782 -31.85 47.24 46.03
CA ARG A 782 -32.46 46.95 47.35
C ARG A 782 -33.76 47.73 47.53
N TYR A 783 -33.74 49.05 47.30
CA TYR A 783 -34.91 49.91 47.45
C TYR A 783 -36.08 49.47 46.55
N TYR A 784 -35.80 49.09 45.31
CA TYR A 784 -36.82 48.62 44.37
C TYR A 784 -37.49 47.32 44.86
N TYR A 785 -36.71 46.31 45.26
CA TYR A 785 -37.26 45.02 45.72
C TYR A 785 -38.02 45.13 47.05
N THR A 786 -37.58 45.99 47.96
CA THR A 786 -38.27 46.21 49.24
C THR A 786 -39.63 46.90 49.06
N ASN A 787 -39.80 47.68 48.00
CA ASN A 787 -41.07 48.37 47.72
C ASN A 787 -42.03 47.56 46.83
N ASN A 788 -41.54 46.57 46.07
CA ASN A 788 -42.33 45.72 45.17
C ASN A 788 -42.27 44.24 45.61
N ILE A 789 -42.76 43.96 46.83
CA ILE A 789 -42.63 42.65 47.51
C ILE A 789 -43.36 41.51 46.78
N ILE A 790 -44.49 41.79 46.12
CA ILE A 790 -45.37 40.76 45.51
C ILE A 790 -45.27 40.73 43.97
N ASN A 791 -45.09 41.89 43.33
CA ASN A 791 -45.04 41.99 41.87
C ASN A 791 -43.61 42.30 41.43
N ILE A 792 -42.80 41.26 41.29
CA ILE A 792 -41.51 41.33 40.63
C ILE A 792 -41.77 41.12 39.13
N GLU A 793 -41.85 42.20 38.35
CA GLU A 793 -42.04 42.12 36.90
C GLU A 793 -40.80 41.53 36.19
N GLU A 794 -41.02 40.68 35.17
CA GLU A 794 -39.94 40.14 34.35
C GLU A 794 -39.32 41.25 33.48
N GLY A 795 -37.99 41.39 33.53
CA GLY A 795 -37.24 42.06 32.47
C GLY A 795 -36.49 43.35 32.83
N THR A 796 -36.23 43.68 34.10
CA THR A 796 -35.43 44.86 34.44
C THR A 796 -34.02 44.60 34.97
N PHE A 797 -33.72 43.58 35.79
CA PHE A 797 -32.35 43.33 36.30
C PHE A 797 -32.12 41.89 36.82
N GLY A 798 -31.00 41.24 36.47
CA GLY A 798 -30.42 40.04 37.13
C GLY A 798 -31.32 38.78 37.24
N VAL A 799 -31.16 37.83 36.30
CA VAL A 799 -31.99 36.60 36.22
C VAL A 799 -31.94 35.77 37.51
N THR A 800 -30.76 35.61 38.11
CA THR A 800 -30.53 34.70 39.24
C THR A 800 -31.12 35.20 40.56
N GLU A 801 -31.06 36.50 40.82
CA GLU A 801 -31.62 37.12 42.02
C GLU A 801 -33.14 37.21 41.96
N GLN A 802 -33.69 37.54 40.78
CA GLN A 802 -35.14 37.53 40.55
C GLN A 802 -35.71 36.13 40.72
N ASP A 803 -35.07 35.11 40.14
CA ASP A 803 -35.46 33.70 40.33
C ASP A 803 -35.41 33.28 41.80
N PHE A 804 -34.39 33.73 42.55
CA PHE A 804 -34.29 33.46 43.97
C PHE A 804 -35.44 34.10 44.75
N LEU A 805 -35.74 35.38 44.54
CA LEU A 805 -36.83 36.08 45.22
C LEU A 805 -38.19 35.52 44.83
N LYS A 806 -38.40 35.15 43.56
CA LYS A 806 -39.63 34.51 43.08
C LYS A 806 -39.84 33.17 43.77
N LYS A 807 -38.84 32.29 43.78
CA LYS A 807 -38.88 31.00 44.49
C LYS A 807 -39.08 31.19 46.00
N LEU A 808 -38.41 32.16 46.60
CA LEU A 808 -38.56 32.50 48.01
C LEU A 808 -40.01 32.91 48.32
N ASN A 809 -40.57 33.82 47.53
CA ASN A 809 -41.93 34.29 47.68
C ASN A 809 -42.96 33.17 47.43
N GLU A 810 -42.78 32.34 46.39
CA GLU A 810 -43.63 31.18 46.10
C GLU A 810 -43.65 30.16 47.26
N LEU A 811 -42.48 29.88 47.85
CA LEU A 811 -42.38 28.97 49.00
C LEU A 811 -43.06 29.53 50.25
N ILE A 812 -42.96 30.85 50.47
CA ILE A 812 -43.66 31.53 51.55
C ILE A 812 -45.17 31.50 51.28
N GLU A 813 -45.61 31.83 50.06
CA GLU A 813 -47.01 31.84 49.65
C GLU A 813 -47.69 30.47 49.78
N LYS A 814 -47.02 29.40 49.34
CA LYS A 814 -47.54 28.02 49.40
C LYS A 814 -47.76 27.52 50.83
N ASN A 815 -47.09 28.11 51.82
CA ASN A 815 -47.16 27.71 53.23
C ASN A 815 -47.73 28.82 54.12
N LEU A 816 -48.49 29.77 53.55
CA LEU A 816 -49.01 30.93 54.27
C LEU A 816 -49.93 30.59 55.45
N ASP A 817 -50.75 29.55 55.30
CA ASP A 817 -51.73 29.08 56.28
C ASP A 817 -51.10 28.25 57.42
N ASN A 818 -49.82 27.88 57.27
CA ASN A 818 -49.12 27.04 58.24
C ASN A 818 -48.30 27.88 59.23
N SER A 819 -48.83 28.06 60.44
CA SER A 819 -48.13 28.77 61.53
C SER A 819 -46.89 28.05 62.07
N ALA A 820 -46.72 26.75 61.77
CA ALA A 820 -45.55 25.95 62.19
C ALA A 820 -44.38 25.99 61.20
N TYR A 821 -44.54 26.65 60.05
CA TYR A 821 -43.49 26.77 59.03
C TYR A 821 -42.38 27.74 59.49
N THR A 822 -41.16 27.24 59.67
CA THR A 822 -40.03 27.99 60.25
C THR A 822 -39.04 28.50 59.19
N VAL A 823 -38.14 29.40 59.59
CA VAL A 823 -37.04 29.87 58.73
C VAL A 823 -36.07 28.72 58.41
N GLU A 824 -35.93 27.75 59.31
CA GLU A 824 -35.17 26.51 59.10
C GLU A 824 -35.74 25.67 57.93
N ASP A 825 -37.07 25.54 57.86
CA ASP A 825 -37.74 24.80 56.78
C ASP A 825 -37.56 25.51 55.44
N LEU A 826 -37.63 26.84 55.43
CA LEU A 826 -37.40 27.66 54.25
C LEU A 826 -35.95 27.56 53.75
N ALA A 827 -34.98 27.58 54.68
CA ALA A 827 -33.56 27.40 54.36
C ALA A 827 -33.28 26.01 53.78
N LYS A 828 -33.91 24.96 54.36
CA LYS A 828 -33.80 23.58 53.86
C LYS A 828 -34.38 23.42 52.45
N ASN A 829 -35.54 24.02 52.19
CA ASN A 829 -36.18 23.98 50.87
C ASN A 829 -35.39 24.75 49.79
N LEU A 830 -34.62 25.77 50.20
CA LEU A 830 -33.72 26.52 49.32
C LEU A 830 -32.30 25.94 49.26
N ALA A 831 -32.04 24.80 49.93
CA ALA A 831 -30.74 24.13 50.01
C ALA A 831 -29.58 25.04 50.50
N ILE A 832 -29.86 25.97 51.41
CA ILE A 832 -28.85 26.86 52.02
C ILE A 832 -28.93 26.82 53.55
N SER A 833 -27.85 27.19 54.23
CA SER A 833 -27.88 27.24 55.70
C SER A 833 -28.77 28.40 56.18
N ARG A 834 -29.34 28.26 57.39
CA ARG A 834 -30.14 29.34 58.01
C ARG A 834 -29.39 30.67 58.03
N VAL A 835 -28.12 30.65 58.43
CA VAL A 835 -27.29 31.86 58.51
C VAL A 835 -27.07 32.48 57.12
N GLN A 836 -26.84 31.65 56.10
CA GLN A 836 -26.68 32.12 54.72
C GLN A 836 -27.97 32.68 54.15
N LEU A 837 -29.14 32.11 54.46
CA LEU A 837 -30.44 32.68 54.08
C LEU A 837 -30.63 34.06 54.70
N TYR A 838 -30.36 34.22 56.00
CA TYR A 838 -30.44 35.53 56.67
C TYR A 838 -29.52 36.56 56.02
N ARG A 839 -28.25 36.20 55.78
CA ARG A 839 -27.27 37.11 55.16
C ARG A 839 -27.67 37.46 53.73
N LYS A 840 -28.08 36.48 52.92
CA LYS A 840 -28.50 36.71 51.53
C LYS A 840 -29.75 37.59 51.45
N VAL A 841 -30.77 37.33 52.26
CA VAL A 841 -32.00 38.14 52.28
C VAL A 841 -31.72 39.55 52.78
N LYS A 842 -30.92 39.70 53.84
CA LYS A 842 -30.45 41.02 54.30
C LYS A 842 -29.66 41.75 53.21
N ALA A 843 -28.82 41.03 52.46
CA ALA A 843 -28.00 41.62 51.41
C ALA A 843 -28.80 42.01 50.16
N ILE A 844 -29.93 41.36 49.87
CA ILE A 844 -30.78 41.65 48.70
C ILE A 844 -31.92 42.62 49.03
N LEU A 845 -32.58 42.48 50.20
CA LEU A 845 -33.80 43.23 50.57
C LEU A 845 -33.58 44.25 51.70
N GLY A 846 -32.41 44.26 52.36
CA GLY A 846 -32.12 45.16 53.48
C GLY A 846 -32.89 44.84 54.78
N ILE A 847 -33.80 43.85 54.77
CA ILE A 847 -34.61 43.42 55.92
C ILE A 847 -34.29 41.98 56.31
N SER A 848 -34.68 41.58 57.53
CA SER A 848 -34.53 40.17 57.93
C SER A 848 -35.50 39.27 57.18
N ILE A 849 -35.16 37.99 57.01
CA ILE A 849 -36.08 37.01 56.40
C ILE A 849 -37.38 36.87 57.19
N SER A 850 -37.33 37.01 58.52
CA SER A 850 -38.52 36.99 59.38
C SER A 850 -39.45 38.18 59.09
N ASP A 851 -38.88 39.37 58.88
CA ASP A 851 -39.65 40.56 58.50
C ASP A 851 -40.24 40.43 57.10
N HIS A 852 -39.50 39.80 56.18
CA HIS A 852 -39.99 39.54 54.82
C HIS A 852 -41.20 38.60 54.82
N ILE A 853 -41.14 37.48 55.56
CA ILE A 853 -42.28 36.57 55.73
C ILE A 853 -43.49 37.31 56.31
N ASN A 854 -43.27 38.11 57.36
CA ASN A 854 -44.34 38.90 57.96
C ASN A 854 -44.93 39.92 56.97
N ASN A 855 -44.11 40.60 56.17
CA ASN A 855 -44.58 41.54 55.16
C ASN A 855 -45.45 40.85 54.11
N ILE A 856 -45.07 39.66 53.62
CA ILE A 856 -45.89 38.90 52.66
C ILE A 856 -47.23 38.49 53.27
N ARG A 857 -47.22 37.97 54.51
CA ARG A 857 -48.47 37.60 55.23
C ARG A 857 -49.40 38.81 55.38
N LEU A 858 -48.85 39.97 55.74
CA LEU A 858 -49.60 41.22 55.87
C LEU A 858 -50.15 41.72 54.53
N GLU A 859 -49.38 41.66 53.46
CA GLU A 859 -49.87 42.04 52.14
C GLU A 859 -50.97 41.10 51.64
N LYS A 860 -50.82 39.77 51.81
CA LYS A 860 -51.86 38.81 51.43
C LYS A 860 -53.15 39.02 52.22
N SER A 861 -53.03 39.43 53.48
CA SER A 861 -54.20 39.74 54.31
C SER A 861 -55.03 40.90 53.76
N LYS A 862 -54.45 41.87 53.03
CA LYS A 862 -55.21 42.91 52.33
C LYS A 862 -56.14 42.35 51.27
N GLU A 863 -55.69 41.32 50.53
CA GLU A 863 -56.53 40.67 49.52
C GLU A 863 -57.73 39.98 50.18
N PHE A 864 -57.50 39.23 51.27
CA PHE A 864 -58.58 38.58 52.01
C PHE A 864 -59.53 39.60 52.66
N LEU A 865 -59.03 40.71 53.21
CA LEU A 865 -59.87 41.75 53.79
C LEU A 865 -60.84 42.37 52.77
N LYS A 866 -60.46 42.45 51.48
CA LYS A 866 -61.31 43.00 50.42
C LYS A 866 -62.20 41.97 49.73
N LYS A 867 -61.73 40.73 49.57
CA LYS A 867 -62.37 39.71 48.72
C LYS A 867 -63.08 38.60 49.48
N SER A 868 -62.87 38.47 50.79
CA SER A 868 -63.44 37.36 51.58
C SER A 868 -64.43 37.81 52.65
N ASP A 869 -65.43 36.95 52.90
CA ASP A 869 -66.41 37.14 53.96
C ASP A 869 -65.88 36.76 55.36
N LEU A 870 -64.62 36.32 55.45
CA LEU A 870 -63.99 35.88 56.70
C LEU A 870 -63.90 37.01 57.73
N THR A 871 -64.04 36.66 59.00
CA THR A 871 -63.79 37.56 60.14
C THR A 871 -62.29 37.93 60.22
N ILE A 872 -61.97 39.05 60.88
CA ILE A 872 -60.57 39.48 61.05
C ILE A 872 -59.72 38.42 61.75
N SER A 873 -60.32 37.68 62.69
CA SER A 873 -59.66 36.56 63.39
C SER A 873 -59.38 35.38 62.45
N GLU A 874 -60.33 35.01 61.59
CA GLU A 874 -60.14 33.95 60.59
C GLU A 874 -59.11 34.34 59.53
N ILE A 875 -59.09 35.60 59.10
CA ILE A 875 -58.07 36.13 58.17
C ILE A 875 -56.68 36.05 58.82
N ALA A 876 -56.55 36.39 60.10
CA ALA A 876 -55.26 36.31 60.81
C ALA A 876 -54.70 34.88 60.82
N TYR A 877 -55.54 33.87 61.07
CA TYR A 877 -55.12 32.47 61.01
C TYR A 877 -54.87 32.00 59.59
N ALA A 878 -55.68 32.41 58.61
CA ALA A 878 -55.54 32.03 57.21
C ALA A 878 -54.24 32.56 56.57
N VAL A 879 -53.69 33.67 57.08
CA VAL A 879 -52.36 34.18 56.68
C VAL A 879 -51.24 33.79 57.64
N GLY A 880 -51.48 32.82 58.55
CA GLY A 880 -50.45 32.16 59.34
C GLY A 880 -49.97 32.89 60.59
N PHE A 881 -50.72 33.88 61.09
CA PHE A 881 -50.42 34.50 62.38
C PHE A 881 -50.86 33.60 63.54
N SER A 882 -50.02 33.46 64.56
CA SER A 882 -50.31 32.65 65.75
C SER A 882 -51.39 33.26 66.66
N THR A 883 -51.57 34.59 66.62
CA THR A 883 -52.65 35.28 67.36
C THR A 883 -53.23 36.46 66.56
N PRO A 884 -54.57 36.66 66.57
CA PRO A 884 -55.21 37.80 65.90
C PRO A 884 -54.80 39.19 66.41
N ASN A 885 -54.39 39.30 67.68
CA ASN A 885 -53.89 40.55 68.26
C ASN A 885 -52.53 40.95 67.67
N TYR A 886 -51.63 39.98 67.49
CA TYR A 886 -50.33 40.23 66.87
C TYR A 886 -50.50 40.64 65.40
N PHE A 887 -51.40 39.97 64.66
CA PHE A 887 -51.78 40.37 63.30
C PHE A 887 -52.27 41.82 63.23
N SER A 888 -53.22 42.20 64.09
CA SER A 888 -53.82 43.54 64.07
C SER A 888 -52.80 44.65 64.38
N THR A 889 -51.87 44.37 65.29
CA THR A 889 -50.80 45.31 65.66
C THR A 889 -49.78 45.45 64.52
N SER A 890 -49.32 44.33 63.95
CA SER A 890 -48.38 44.33 62.83
C SER A 890 -48.97 44.97 61.56
N PHE A 891 -50.26 44.74 61.28
CA PHE A 891 -50.97 45.35 60.16
C PHE A 891 -51.08 46.87 60.33
N LYS A 892 -51.47 47.34 61.52
CA LYS A 892 -51.54 48.77 61.82
C LYS A 892 -50.18 49.45 61.75
N ASN A 893 -49.12 48.80 62.26
CA ASN A 893 -47.75 49.33 62.19
C ASN A 893 -47.25 49.45 60.75
N LYS A 894 -47.60 48.50 59.87
CA LYS A 894 -47.16 48.50 58.48
C LYS A 894 -47.96 49.45 57.58
N PHE A 895 -49.28 49.51 57.73
CA PHE A 895 -50.17 50.23 56.81
C PHE A 895 -50.81 51.50 57.40
N GLY A 896 -50.53 51.82 58.67
CA GLY A 896 -51.02 53.02 59.36
C GLY A 896 -52.48 52.96 59.83
N ILE A 897 -53.28 51.99 59.35
CA ILE A 897 -54.70 51.81 59.70
C ILE A 897 -54.98 50.38 60.18
N SER A 898 -56.02 50.20 60.99
CA SER A 898 -56.37 48.88 61.51
C SER A 898 -56.98 47.96 60.42
N PRO A 899 -56.87 46.62 60.53
CA PRO A 899 -57.53 45.70 59.60
C PRO A 899 -59.05 45.93 59.47
N LYS A 900 -59.70 46.33 60.58
CA LYS A 900 -61.14 46.63 60.62
C LYS A 900 -61.49 47.86 59.79
N GLU A 901 -60.71 48.94 59.92
CA GLU A 901 -60.88 50.15 59.10
C GLU A 901 -60.56 49.86 57.63
N TYR A 902 -59.58 49.00 57.36
CA TYR A 902 -59.23 48.61 56.00
C TYR A 902 -60.33 47.80 55.31
N LYS A 903 -61.07 46.93 56.03
CA LYS A 903 -62.18 46.14 55.45
C LYS A 903 -63.41 46.98 55.09
N ILE A 904 -63.58 48.15 55.73
CA ILE A 904 -64.73 49.05 55.52
C ILE A 904 -64.48 50.04 54.37
N LYS A 905 -63.21 50.28 54.03
CA LYS A 905 -62.76 51.11 52.90
C LYS A 905 -62.62 50.29 51.63
#